data_AF-A9IXU2-F1
#
_entry.id   AF-A9IXU2-F1
#
_cell.length_a   1.000
_cell.length_b   1.000
_cell.length_c   1.000
_cell.angle_alpha   90.00
_cell.angle_beta   90.00
_cell.angle_gamma   90.00
#
_symmetry.space_group_name_H-M   'P 1'
#
loop_
_entity.id
_entity.type
_entity.pdbx_description
1 polymer ?
#
loop_
_entity_poly.entity_id
_entity_poly.type
_entity_poly.pdbx_seq_one_letter_code
_entity_poly.pdbx_strand_id
1 'polypeptide(L)'
;MGKDSRDKLIKDKDTFLSVKGEKVTTLVHHHTKSHCINHKYKIICLGCGCICGRENSVMTNAVIDEWRSEMIKKKVLVLPGDGVGPEVCDAALMVLESFQLPIEFTYGDIGWECWKKEGDPVPHATWQKIAESDAVLLGAVTSKGKEAALKECAPHLKEKELSYVSPVIQLRQKLGLFANIRPIRYIFGPRKPFQFCVIRENSEGLYAGLDFHGITPEKATWLKHPNLEKYGLEEAAWTIRLQTRFGLERLFEYAFSYARAQNFRRVTFADKPNVMRESGQFAQEIFEKTAQKYPEIEADIHNVDAVALWIATKPEQFGVIVAENMFGDILSDLAAGVMGGLGLAPSANVGSKIAYFEPVHGSAPRIAGQNKANPSAMFYTTALLLEHLGFQDAAQQLSESVDQVIRAGKTVTYDLGGIASTRQMAEAVCNSLVHPLSMYRAAIITVGDELLSGQYLNTNLQDLSQSLNKRNVQVTRHFVCADQLQQISESVIACLGQEDLIIISGGLGPTSDDKTRDAVAKAVQQPLVHHEDVWQTIKGQLQRLGIAPDKNNARQALFPETAKVLDNPTGTAPGFYLSCCGSSLVVLPGPPTQALSLLEYYLEHGEKKYSSLSRAEYAWTLIGIDESTIAHWVDRHFANEPFERHFLWKSPYVLVQLIGQSSTPLAPHLIEEFENHFHPYLVGREVTTAYKQLAMRAEVHWSIHDPQLLKYFHAPEKNAKSLPQLAVEVRLSPSIETLEQQQESLGHATITVQIKDYDEDQLTFPYTRPLLGVVLQEYAAWLVLKRVLQTEKSK
;
A
#
# COMPACT_ATOMS: atom_id res chain seq x y z
N MET A 1 -31.93 29.33 47.92
CA MET A 1 -32.37 29.08 49.31
C MET A 1 -33.36 27.92 49.30
N GLY A 2 -33.19 26.95 50.20
CA GLY A 2 -34.27 26.26 50.92
C GLY A 2 -35.19 25.27 50.18
N LYS A 3 -34.85 23.98 50.34
CA LYS A 3 -35.66 22.77 50.60
C LYS A 3 -37.21 22.84 50.72
N ASP A 4 -37.79 21.75 50.18
CA ASP A 4 -38.90 20.91 50.69
C ASP A 4 -40.30 21.50 50.97
N SER A 5 -41.34 20.99 50.30
CA SER A 5 -42.21 19.90 50.83
C SER A 5 -43.57 19.76 50.10
N ARG A 6 -43.78 18.52 49.60
CA ARG A 6 -44.98 17.64 49.62
C ARG A 6 -46.43 18.16 49.49
N ASP A 7 -47.10 17.55 48.49
CA ASP A 7 -48.42 16.91 48.48
C ASP A 7 -49.72 17.71 48.63
N LYS A 8 -50.55 17.70 47.57
CA LYS A 8 -51.95 17.18 47.62
C LYS A 8 -52.67 17.06 46.25
N LEU A 9 -53.03 15.81 45.96
CA LEU A 9 -54.24 15.25 45.33
C LEU A 9 -55.09 16.05 44.30
N ILE A 10 -55.10 15.50 43.08
CA ILE A 10 -56.23 14.89 42.33
C ILE A 10 -57.57 15.66 42.25
N LYS A 11 -57.94 16.03 41.01
CA LYS A 11 -59.29 15.79 40.44
C LYS A 11 -59.21 15.66 38.92
N ASP A 12 -59.54 14.45 38.46
CA ASP A 12 -59.68 14.04 37.06
C ASP A 12 -60.77 14.80 36.30
N LYS A 13 -60.60 14.89 34.98
CA LYS A 13 -61.61 14.45 34.01
C LYS A 13 -60.96 14.06 32.67
N ASP A 14 -61.12 12.78 32.36
CA ASP A 14 -60.70 12.03 31.17
C ASP A 14 -61.20 12.60 29.84
N THR A 15 -60.49 12.31 28.73
CA THR A 15 -60.85 11.23 27.78
C THR A 15 -59.79 11.12 26.67
N PHE A 16 -59.01 10.04 26.59
CA PHE A 16 -58.52 9.46 25.32
C PHE A 16 -58.21 7.96 25.46
N LEU A 17 -58.73 7.20 24.50
CA LEU A 17 -58.70 5.75 24.36
C LEU A 17 -57.36 5.24 23.76
N SER A 18 -56.78 4.26 24.47
CA SER A 18 -56.02 3.03 24.06
C SER A 18 -55.13 3.05 22.80
N VAL A 19 -53.93 2.46 22.77
CA VAL A 19 -53.59 1.07 23.09
C VAL A 19 -52.09 0.92 23.39
N LYS A 20 -51.78 0.24 24.52
CA LYS A 20 -50.68 -0.70 24.89
C LYS A 20 -49.34 -0.55 24.13
N GLY A 21 -48.16 -0.39 24.73
CA GLY A 21 -47.69 -0.72 26.08
C GLY A 21 -46.31 -1.38 25.94
N GLU A 22 -45.26 -0.77 26.50
CA GLU A 22 -44.26 -1.43 27.34
C GLU A 22 -43.27 -0.42 27.96
N LYS A 23 -42.79 -0.76 29.16
CA LYS A 23 -42.23 0.10 30.20
C LYS A 23 -40.86 0.70 29.88
N VAL A 24 -40.71 1.99 30.19
CA VAL A 24 -39.42 2.66 30.43
C VAL A 24 -38.91 2.27 31.82
N THR A 25 -37.67 1.80 31.91
CA THR A 25 -36.93 1.72 33.18
C THR A 25 -35.57 2.39 32.99
N THR A 26 -35.37 3.51 33.68
CA THR A 26 -34.08 4.22 33.76
C THR A 26 -33.24 3.56 34.86
N LEU A 27 -31.99 3.21 34.56
CA LEU A 27 -30.99 2.81 35.56
C LEU A 27 -29.70 3.61 35.36
N VAL A 28 -29.34 4.34 36.41
CA VAL A 28 -28.10 5.11 36.59
C VAL A 28 -26.94 4.12 36.83
N HIS A 29 -25.79 4.33 36.18
CA HIS A 29 -24.58 3.56 36.47
C HIS A 29 -23.42 4.43 36.97
N HIS A 30 -23.10 4.20 38.25
CA HIS A 30 -21.78 4.43 38.84
C HIS A 30 -20.81 3.31 38.41
N HIS A 31 -19.53 3.68 38.29
CA HIS A 31 -18.39 2.79 38.07
C HIS A 31 -18.40 1.52 38.94
N THR A 32 -18.24 0.34 38.33
CA THR A 32 -17.13 -0.62 38.57
C THR A 32 -17.36 -1.97 37.84
N LYS A 33 -16.27 -2.48 37.24
CA LYS A 33 -15.94 -3.89 36.88
C LYS A 33 -16.99 -4.78 36.17
N SER A 34 -16.73 -4.96 34.87
CA SER A 34 -16.76 -6.23 34.11
C SER A 34 -17.80 -7.28 34.50
N HIS A 35 -18.87 -7.43 33.70
CA HIS A 35 -19.54 -8.71 33.38
C HIS A 35 -20.28 -8.55 32.05
N CYS A 36 -19.86 -9.27 31.02
CA CYS A 36 -20.63 -9.46 29.79
C CYS A 36 -21.78 -10.44 30.07
N ILE A 37 -22.99 -10.07 29.62
CA ILE A 37 -24.02 -10.90 28.95
C ILE A 37 -25.36 -10.15 29.06
N ASN A 38 -25.87 -9.62 27.93
CA ASN A 38 -27.27 -9.81 27.56
C ASN A 38 -27.55 -9.54 26.07
N HIS A 39 -28.55 -10.26 25.56
CA HIS A 39 -28.76 -10.69 24.17
C HIS A 39 -29.21 -9.64 23.13
N LYS A 40 -28.47 -9.58 22.01
CA LYS A 40 -28.89 -9.74 20.59
C LYS A 40 -27.63 -9.44 19.76
N TYR A 41 -27.36 -10.20 18.70
CA TYR A 41 -26.10 -10.27 17.94
C TYR A 41 -25.00 -11.12 18.60
N LYS A 42 -24.96 -12.41 18.22
CA LYS A 42 -23.78 -13.27 18.38
C LYS A 42 -22.78 -12.83 17.31
N ILE A 43 -21.72 -12.13 17.72
CA ILE A 43 -20.56 -11.83 16.86
C ILE A 43 -19.78 -13.13 16.70
N ILE A 44 -19.58 -13.58 15.46
CA ILE A 44 -18.65 -14.66 15.14
C ILE A 44 -17.27 -14.02 15.00
N CYS A 45 -16.39 -14.29 15.97
CA CYS A 45 -14.99 -13.92 15.92
C CYS A 45 -14.23 -14.94 15.05
N LEU A 46 -14.10 -14.69 13.74
CA LEU A 46 -13.12 -15.38 12.90
C LEU A 46 -11.77 -14.67 13.07
N GLY A 47 -11.01 -15.05 14.10
CA GLY A 47 -9.64 -14.57 14.28
C GLY A 47 -9.29 -14.09 15.67
N CYS A 48 -9.35 -14.97 16.67
CA CYS A 48 -8.52 -14.80 17.86
C CYS A 48 -8.14 -16.17 18.42
N GLY A 49 -6.86 -16.52 18.36
CA GLY A 49 -6.30 -17.72 18.99
C GLY A 49 -6.22 -17.57 20.50
N CYS A 50 -7.36 -17.42 21.17
CA CYS A 50 -7.47 -17.49 22.62
C CYS A 50 -8.03 -18.85 23.02
N ILE A 51 -7.17 -19.71 23.55
CA ILE A 51 -7.56 -20.98 24.18
C ILE A 51 -8.23 -20.63 25.52
N CYS A 52 -9.55 -20.52 25.55
CA CYS A 52 -10.32 -20.71 26.77
C CYS A 52 -11.31 -21.87 26.54
N GLY A 53 -11.05 -22.99 27.21
CA GLY A 53 -11.82 -24.21 27.03
C GLY A 53 -13.28 -24.07 27.47
N ARG A 54 -14.19 -24.35 26.53
CA ARG A 54 -15.38 -25.20 26.68
C ARG A 54 -16.11 -25.30 25.32
N GLU A 55 -16.24 -26.54 24.84
CA GLU A 55 -17.10 -27.03 23.76
C GLU A 55 -17.05 -26.28 22.40
N ASN A 56 -16.16 -26.76 21.53
CA ASN A 56 -16.20 -26.49 20.09
C ASN A 56 -17.43 -27.18 19.46
N SER A 57 -18.55 -26.46 19.32
CA SER A 57 -19.55 -26.80 18.31
C SER A 57 -19.14 -26.15 16.99
N VAL A 58 -18.51 -26.92 16.10
CA VAL A 58 -18.29 -26.51 14.72
C VAL A 58 -19.66 -26.43 14.04
N MET A 59 -20.12 -25.22 13.72
CA MET A 59 -21.33 -25.02 12.91
C MET A 59 -21.08 -25.62 11.52
N THR A 60 -21.95 -26.50 11.06
CA THR A 60 -21.86 -27.07 9.70
C THR A 60 -22.24 -26.01 8.66
N ASN A 61 -21.71 -26.12 7.44
CA ASN A 61 -22.03 -25.19 6.33
C ASN A 61 -23.56 -25.05 6.11
N ALA A 62 -24.32 -26.12 6.33
CA ALA A 62 -25.78 -26.09 6.23
C ALA A 62 -26.45 -25.08 7.19
N VAL A 63 -25.96 -24.95 8.43
CA VAL A 63 -26.53 -24.00 9.41
C VAL A 63 -26.10 -22.56 9.09
N ILE A 64 -24.91 -22.36 8.54
CA ILE A 64 -24.44 -21.06 8.05
C ILE A 64 -25.29 -20.60 6.85
N ASP A 65 -25.61 -21.51 5.93
CA ASP A 65 -26.42 -21.23 4.76
C ASP A 65 -27.89 -20.97 5.12
N GLU A 66 -28.44 -21.71 6.10
CA GLU A 66 -29.78 -21.48 6.64
C GLU A 66 -29.87 -20.12 7.36
N TRP A 67 -28.86 -19.75 8.14
CA TRP A 67 -28.78 -18.44 8.81
C TRP A 67 -28.58 -17.26 7.83
N ARG A 68 -27.81 -17.46 6.75
CA ARG A 68 -27.68 -16.50 5.64
C ARG A 68 -29.00 -16.30 4.90
N SER A 69 -29.84 -17.33 4.83
CA SER A 69 -31.16 -17.26 4.19
C SER A 69 -32.18 -16.44 5.00
N GLU A 70 -32.00 -16.34 6.33
CA GLU A 70 -32.87 -15.56 7.23
C GLU A 70 -32.46 -14.08 7.36
N MET A 71 -31.28 -13.66 6.87
CA MET A 71 -30.87 -12.26 6.88
C MET A 71 -31.59 -11.45 5.80
N ILE A 72 -32.10 -10.26 6.16
CA ILE A 72 -32.63 -9.30 5.21
C ILE A 72 -31.50 -8.89 4.26
N LYS A 73 -31.62 -9.29 2.98
CA LYS A 73 -30.66 -8.91 1.95
C LYS A 73 -30.74 -7.40 1.68
N LYS A 74 -29.58 -6.77 1.58
CA LYS A 74 -29.47 -5.37 1.13
C LYS A 74 -29.63 -5.32 -0.38
N LYS A 75 -30.41 -4.37 -0.89
CA LYS A 75 -30.63 -4.20 -2.33
C LYS A 75 -29.75 -3.11 -2.89
N VAL A 76 -28.89 -3.46 -3.83
CA VAL A 76 -28.03 -2.51 -4.54
C VAL A 76 -28.42 -2.47 -6.01
N LEU A 77 -28.74 -1.29 -6.51
CA LEU A 77 -28.94 -1.07 -7.94
C LEU A 77 -27.62 -0.70 -8.59
N VAL A 78 -27.21 -1.48 -9.57
CA VAL A 78 -26.04 -1.23 -10.41
C VAL A 78 -26.48 -0.50 -11.67
N LEU A 79 -25.86 0.64 -11.91
CA LEU A 79 -26.06 1.47 -13.09
C LEU A 79 -24.70 1.59 -13.82
N PRO A 80 -24.42 0.76 -14.84
CA PRO A 80 -23.09 0.71 -15.45
C PRO A 80 -22.62 2.01 -16.12
N GLY A 81 -23.55 2.85 -16.57
CA GLY A 81 -23.25 4.11 -17.25
C GLY A 81 -22.65 3.92 -18.64
N ASP A 82 -21.72 4.80 -19.00
CA ASP A 82 -21.12 4.92 -20.33
C ASP A 82 -19.59 4.78 -20.31
N GLY A 83 -19.01 4.54 -21.49
CA GLY A 83 -17.56 4.56 -21.68
C GLY A 83 -16.86 3.45 -20.87
N VAL A 84 -15.93 3.81 -19.98
CA VAL A 84 -15.26 2.86 -19.08
C VAL A 84 -16.13 2.39 -17.91
N GLY A 85 -17.28 3.04 -17.68
CA GLY A 85 -18.19 2.75 -16.57
C GLY A 85 -18.53 1.26 -16.44
N PRO A 86 -18.99 0.58 -17.50
CA PRO A 86 -19.26 -0.86 -17.47
C PRO A 86 -18.05 -1.71 -17.07
N GLU A 87 -16.87 -1.45 -17.63
CA GLU A 87 -15.65 -2.23 -17.35
C GLU A 87 -15.24 -2.17 -15.88
N VAL A 88 -15.31 -0.97 -15.27
CA VAL A 88 -14.96 -0.81 -13.85
C VAL A 88 -16.08 -1.29 -12.92
N CYS A 89 -17.34 -1.23 -13.34
CA CYS A 89 -18.45 -1.84 -12.59
C CYS A 89 -18.33 -3.36 -12.55
N ASP A 90 -18.05 -4.00 -13.69
CA ASP A 90 -17.86 -5.44 -13.78
C ASP A 90 -16.68 -5.90 -12.90
N ALA A 91 -15.58 -5.14 -12.90
CA ALA A 91 -14.45 -5.38 -12.00
C ALA A 91 -14.88 -5.30 -10.51
N ALA A 92 -15.69 -4.31 -10.14
CA ALA A 92 -16.16 -4.14 -8.76
C ALA A 92 -17.11 -5.26 -8.33
N LEU A 93 -18.00 -5.71 -9.23
CA LEU A 93 -18.89 -6.84 -8.98
C LEU A 93 -18.12 -8.14 -8.76
N MET A 94 -17.08 -8.40 -9.56
CA MET A 94 -16.18 -9.54 -9.37
C MET A 94 -15.55 -9.56 -7.97
N VAL A 95 -15.15 -8.39 -7.45
CA VAL A 95 -14.59 -8.27 -6.11
C VAL A 95 -15.66 -8.42 -5.02
N LEU A 96 -16.85 -7.84 -5.21
CA LEU A 96 -17.99 -8.00 -4.28
C LEU A 96 -18.44 -9.45 -4.14
N GLU A 97 -18.46 -10.21 -5.23
CA GLU A 97 -18.78 -11.64 -5.23
C GLU A 97 -17.83 -12.45 -4.35
N SER A 98 -16.56 -12.03 -4.24
CA SER A 98 -15.55 -12.71 -3.42
C SER A 98 -15.85 -12.66 -1.91
N PHE A 99 -16.63 -11.67 -1.44
CA PHE A 99 -17.00 -11.55 -0.03
C PHE A 99 -18.23 -12.39 0.37
N GLN A 100 -19.04 -12.85 -0.59
CA GLN A 100 -20.28 -13.61 -0.34
C GLN A 100 -21.24 -12.93 0.68
N LEU A 101 -21.37 -11.61 0.59
CA LEU A 101 -22.23 -10.82 1.48
C LEU A 101 -23.73 -10.98 1.12
N PRO A 102 -24.67 -10.78 2.07
CA PRO A 102 -26.11 -10.83 1.81
C PRO A 102 -26.59 -9.58 1.06
N ILE A 103 -26.10 -9.38 -0.16
CA ILE A 103 -26.44 -8.28 -1.06
C ILE A 103 -27.13 -8.85 -2.30
N GLU A 104 -28.27 -8.28 -2.66
CA GLU A 104 -28.99 -8.53 -3.89
C GLU A 104 -28.68 -7.41 -4.89
N PHE A 105 -28.07 -7.76 -6.02
CA PHE A 105 -27.81 -6.81 -7.10
C PHE A 105 -28.95 -6.79 -8.11
N THR A 106 -29.46 -5.59 -8.38
CA THR A 106 -30.37 -5.32 -9.50
C THR A 106 -29.67 -4.41 -10.50
N TYR A 107 -30.14 -4.39 -11.75
CA TYR A 107 -29.47 -3.66 -12.83
C TYR A 107 -30.43 -2.69 -13.50
N GLY A 108 -29.94 -1.51 -13.87
CA GLY A 108 -30.71 -0.48 -14.56
C GLY A 108 -29.88 0.26 -15.61
N ASP A 109 -30.57 0.85 -16.58
CA ASP A 109 -29.94 1.62 -17.65
C ASP A 109 -29.85 3.09 -17.26
N ILE A 110 -28.75 3.73 -17.61
CA ILE A 110 -28.53 5.17 -17.45
C ILE A 110 -27.51 5.64 -18.47
N GLY A 111 -27.59 6.91 -18.87
CA GLY A 111 -26.51 7.58 -19.58
C GLY A 111 -26.83 7.91 -21.03
N TRP A 112 -25.78 8.02 -21.83
CA TRP A 112 -25.81 8.56 -23.19
C TRP A 112 -26.55 7.67 -24.17
N GLU A 113 -26.42 6.35 -24.04
CA GLU A 113 -27.17 5.42 -24.89
C GLU A 113 -28.68 5.53 -24.68
N CYS A 114 -29.14 5.73 -23.44
CA CYS A 114 -30.55 5.98 -23.13
C CYS A 114 -31.03 7.29 -23.79
N TRP A 115 -30.24 8.37 -23.67
CA TRP A 115 -30.56 9.63 -24.34
C TRP A 115 -30.69 9.46 -25.86
N LYS A 116 -29.73 8.79 -26.51
CA LYS A 116 -29.76 8.61 -27.97
C LYS A 116 -31.00 7.84 -28.44
N LYS A 117 -31.41 6.82 -27.69
CA LYS A 117 -32.50 5.91 -28.06
C LYS A 117 -33.88 6.45 -27.70
N GLU A 118 -34.02 7.02 -26.51
CA GLU A 118 -35.31 7.33 -25.90
C GLU A 118 -35.53 8.83 -25.65
N GLY A 119 -34.47 9.65 -25.74
CA GLY A 119 -34.54 11.07 -25.41
C GLY A 119 -34.62 11.33 -23.91
N ASP A 120 -34.35 10.32 -23.09
CA ASP A 120 -34.27 10.40 -21.64
C ASP A 120 -33.00 9.68 -21.17
N PRO A 121 -32.04 10.36 -20.52
CA PRO A 121 -30.83 9.72 -20.04
C PRO A 121 -31.04 8.91 -18.75
N VAL A 122 -32.21 9.00 -18.09
CA VAL A 122 -32.57 8.20 -16.91
C VAL A 122 -33.99 7.65 -17.07
N PRO A 123 -34.14 6.49 -17.75
CA PRO A 123 -35.45 5.91 -18.05
C PRO A 123 -36.35 5.77 -16.81
N HIS A 124 -37.68 5.84 -17.00
CA HIS A 124 -38.64 5.73 -15.90
C HIS A 124 -38.48 4.43 -15.09
N ALA A 125 -38.16 3.31 -15.76
CA ALA A 125 -37.89 2.03 -15.11
C ALA A 125 -36.70 2.09 -14.14
N THR A 126 -35.69 2.92 -14.43
CA THR A 126 -34.54 3.13 -13.55
C THR A 126 -34.95 3.88 -12.27
N TRP A 127 -35.83 4.89 -12.38
CA TRP A 127 -36.37 5.58 -11.20
C TRP A 127 -37.17 4.66 -10.27
N GLN A 128 -37.93 3.72 -10.82
CA GLN A 128 -38.65 2.71 -10.04
C GLN A 128 -37.68 1.83 -9.24
N LYS A 129 -36.63 1.33 -9.90
CA LYS A 129 -35.59 0.51 -9.24
C LYS A 129 -34.82 1.28 -8.17
N ILE A 130 -34.51 2.57 -8.41
CA ILE A 130 -33.86 3.42 -7.40
C ILE A 130 -34.70 3.50 -6.13
N ALA A 131 -36.03 3.65 -6.25
CA ALA A 131 -36.93 3.76 -5.09
C ALA A 131 -37.03 2.46 -4.27
N GLU A 132 -36.73 1.31 -4.87
CA GLU A 132 -36.77 -0.02 -4.24
C GLU A 132 -35.43 -0.47 -3.66
N SER A 133 -34.37 0.33 -3.85
CA SER A 133 -32.98 -0.02 -3.49
C SER A 133 -32.53 0.68 -2.20
N ASP A 134 -31.65 0.02 -1.44
CA ASP A 134 -31.00 0.61 -0.27
C ASP A 134 -29.85 1.56 -0.69
N ALA A 135 -29.17 1.24 -1.79
CA ALA A 135 -28.07 2.01 -2.34
C ALA A 135 -27.95 1.83 -3.85
N VAL A 136 -27.25 2.75 -4.52
CA VAL A 136 -26.98 2.69 -5.96
C VAL A 136 -25.48 2.73 -6.21
N LEU A 137 -24.95 1.78 -6.99
CA LEU A 137 -23.60 1.80 -7.53
C LEU A 137 -23.65 2.31 -8.96
N LEU A 138 -22.98 3.42 -9.25
CA LEU A 138 -23.05 4.11 -10.53
C LEU A 138 -21.66 4.15 -11.17
N GLY A 139 -21.55 3.57 -12.37
CA GLY A 139 -20.43 3.77 -13.27
C GLY A 139 -20.45 5.17 -13.90
N ALA A 140 -19.34 5.56 -14.51
CA ALA A 140 -19.21 6.89 -15.08
C ALA A 140 -20.23 7.14 -16.21
N VAL A 141 -20.80 8.35 -16.29
CA VAL A 141 -21.75 8.72 -17.34
C VAL A 141 -21.17 9.80 -18.27
N THR A 142 -21.61 9.81 -19.52
CA THR A 142 -21.21 10.84 -20.49
C THR A 142 -22.22 11.98 -20.50
N SER A 143 -21.72 13.22 -20.43
CA SER A 143 -22.53 14.43 -20.62
C SER A 143 -21.90 15.30 -21.70
N LYS A 144 -22.72 15.78 -22.65
CA LYS A 144 -22.29 16.68 -23.73
C LYS A 144 -23.18 17.93 -23.75
N GLY A 145 -22.68 18.98 -24.39
CA GLY A 145 -23.42 20.23 -24.58
C GLY A 145 -24.71 20.05 -25.39
N LYS A 146 -25.62 21.02 -25.25
CA LYS A 146 -26.99 20.98 -25.79
C LYS A 146 -27.04 20.66 -27.29
N GLU A 147 -26.19 21.29 -28.09
CA GLU A 147 -26.16 21.10 -29.54
C GLU A 147 -25.74 19.67 -29.93
N ALA A 148 -24.68 19.15 -29.29
CA ALA A 148 -24.21 17.78 -29.52
C ALA A 148 -25.26 16.75 -29.09
N ALA A 149 -25.97 16.99 -27.98
CA ALA A 149 -27.03 16.11 -27.49
C ALA A 149 -28.20 15.99 -28.48
N LEU A 150 -28.68 17.11 -29.01
CA LEU A 150 -29.75 17.11 -30.02
C LEU A 150 -29.31 16.44 -31.32
N LYS A 151 -28.06 16.66 -31.75
CA LYS A 151 -27.52 16.09 -32.99
C LYS A 151 -27.46 14.55 -32.95
N GLU A 152 -27.08 13.98 -31.82
CA GLU A 152 -26.88 12.53 -31.64
C GLU A 152 -28.16 11.77 -31.22
N CYS A 153 -29.25 12.48 -30.93
CA CYS A 153 -30.54 11.89 -30.63
C CYS A 153 -31.13 11.17 -31.87
N ALA A 154 -31.92 10.11 -31.66
CA ALA A 154 -32.58 9.39 -32.76
C ALA A 154 -33.41 10.36 -33.64
N PRO A 155 -33.44 10.17 -34.98
CA PRO A 155 -34.11 11.11 -35.89
C PRO A 155 -35.55 11.46 -35.51
N HIS A 156 -36.33 10.46 -35.07
CA HIS A 156 -37.73 10.61 -34.67
C HIS A 156 -37.94 11.40 -33.35
N LEU A 157 -36.86 11.70 -32.61
CA LEU A 157 -36.90 12.48 -31.38
C LEU A 157 -36.42 13.92 -31.57
N LYS A 158 -35.73 14.23 -32.67
CA LYS A 158 -35.20 15.58 -32.94
C LYS A 158 -36.32 16.61 -33.11
N GLU A 159 -37.46 16.18 -33.65
CA GLU A 159 -38.66 17.00 -33.83
C GLU A 159 -39.34 17.38 -32.50
N LYS A 160 -38.97 16.73 -31.38
CA LYS A 160 -39.58 16.95 -30.06
C LYS A 160 -38.86 18.02 -29.22
N GLU A 161 -37.79 18.63 -29.74
CA GLU A 161 -37.00 19.69 -29.08
C GLU A 161 -36.62 19.38 -27.61
N LEU A 162 -36.30 18.12 -27.32
CA LEU A 162 -36.01 17.66 -25.96
C LEU A 162 -34.77 18.35 -25.39
N SER A 163 -34.82 18.72 -24.11
CA SER A 163 -33.67 19.30 -23.41
C SER A 163 -32.90 18.23 -22.66
N TYR A 164 -31.63 18.03 -23.04
CA TYR A 164 -30.73 17.15 -22.29
C TYR A 164 -30.35 17.77 -20.95
N VAL A 165 -30.51 16.99 -19.88
CA VAL A 165 -29.99 17.30 -18.54
C VAL A 165 -29.17 16.10 -18.08
N SER A 166 -27.94 16.36 -17.61
CA SER A 166 -27.02 15.30 -17.17
C SER A 166 -27.69 14.36 -16.15
N PRO A 167 -27.56 13.02 -16.32
CA PRO A 167 -28.10 12.05 -15.38
C PRO A 167 -27.69 12.33 -13.93
N VAL A 168 -26.42 12.66 -13.71
CA VAL A 168 -25.87 12.97 -12.38
C VAL A 168 -26.58 14.15 -11.72
N ILE A 169 -26.85 15.22 -12.47
CA ILE A 169 -27.60 16.37 -11.96
C ILE A 169 -29.03 15.96 -11.59
N GLN A 170 -29.70 15.19 -12.45
CA GLN A 170 -31.06 14.71 -12.19
C GLN A 170 -31.13 13.85 -10.92
N LEU A 171 -30.19 12.92 -10.74
CA LEU A 171 -30.10 12.05 -9.55
C LEU A 171 -29.88 12.89 -8.29
N ARG A 172 -28.90 13.80 -8.29
CA ARG A 172 -28.59 14.65 -7.12
C ARG A 172 -29.77 15.50 -6.69
N GLN A 173 -30.45 16.14 -7.64
CA GLN A 173 -31.59 17.00 -7.35
C GLN A 173 -32.84 16.21 -6.90
N LYS A 174 -33.24 15.19 -7.67
CA LYS A 174 -34.48 14.43 -7.38
C LYS A 174 -34.38 13.58 -6.11
N LEU A 175 -33.17 13.12 -5.75
CA LEU A 175 -32.93 12.32 -4.54
C LEU A 175 -32.50 13.17 -3.33
N GLY A 176 -32.28 14.47 -3.50
CA GLY A 176 -31.88 15.37 -2.41
C GLY A 176 -30.49 15.07 -1.85
N LEU A 177 -29.54 14.70 -2.71
CA LEU A 177 -28.19 14.28 -2.33
C LEU A 177 -27.30 15.51 -2.15
N PHE A 178 -27.31 16.05 -0.95
CA PHE A 178 -26.75 17.37 -0.64
C PHE A 178 -25.25 17.36 -0.33
N ALA A 179 -24.69 16.22 0.05
CA ALA A 179 -23.27 16.07 0.37
C ALA A 179 -22.61 15.09 -0.60
N ASN A 180 -21.52 15.53 -1.25
CA ASN A 180 -20.64 14.65 -2.00
C ASN A 180 -19.34 14.45 -1.20
N ILE A 181 -19.08 13.21 -0.81
CA ILE A 181 -18.00 12.81 0.08
C ILE A 181 -16.89 12.28 -0.80
N ARG A 182 -15.69 12.86 -0.69
CA ARG A 182 -14.51 12.47 -1.45
C ARG A 182 -13.35 12.23 -0.50
N PRO A 183 -13.24 11.01 0.07
CA PRO A 183 -12.11 10.61 0.89
C PRO A 183 -10.82 10.63 0.06
N ILE A 184 -9.78 11.17 0.66
CA ILE A 184 -8.45 11.33 0.07
C ILE A 184 -7.46 10.70 1.04
N ARG A 185 -6.63 9.80 0.54
CA ARG A 185 -5.67 9.10 1.39
C ARG A 185 -4.39 8.82 0.64
N TYR A 186 -3.33 8.70 1.43
CA TYR A 186 -2.03 8.32 0.92
C TYR A 186 -1.99 6.82 0.59
N ILE A 187 -1.70 6.51 -0.68
CA ILE A 187 -1.54 5.12 -1.13
C ILE A 187 -0.06 4.79 -1.28
N PHE A 188 0.70 5.65 -1.97
CA PHE A 188 2.13 5.48 -2.23
C PHE A 188 2.82 6.82 -2.54
N GLY A 189 4.15 6.87 -2.44
CA GLY A 189 4.99 8.01 -2.90
C GLY A 189 5.78 8.71 -1.78
N PRO A 190 6.82 9.49 -2.07
CA PRO A 190 7.80 9.94 -1.06
C PRO A 190 7.27 10.97 -0.04
N ARG A 191 5.99 11.31 -0.06
CA ARG A 191 5.36 12.30 0.82
C ARG A 191 5.02 11.68 2.18
N LYS A 192 4.88 12.53 3.19
CA LYS A 192 4.27 12.12 4.47
C LYS A 192 2.89 11.51 4.20
N PRO A 193 2.55 10.38 4.83
CA PRO A 193 1.19 9.86 4.73
C PRO A 193 0.19 10.90 5.23
N PHE A 194 -0.91 11.00 4.49
CA PHE A 194 -2.01 11.91 4.75
C PHE A 194 -3.32 11.17 4.59
N GLN A 195 -4.35 11.64 5.28
CA GLN A 195 -5.71 11.16 5.13
C GLN A 195 -6.63 12.32 5.49
N PHE A 196 -7.52 12.69 4.58
CA PHE A 196 -8.54 13.70 4.80
C PHE A 196 -9.74 13.44 3.90
N CYS A 197 -10.82 14.20 4.06
CA CYS A 197 -11.99 14.09 3.20
C CYS A 197 -12.44 15.47 2.74
N VAL A 198 -12.78 15.60 1.45
CA VAL A 198 -13.51 16.78 0.96
C VAL A 198 -14.99 16.47 0.97
N ILE A 199 -15.77 17.25 1.73
CA ILE A 199 -17.24 17.22 1.75
C ILE A 199 -17.73 18.43 0.97
N ARG A 200 -18.19 18.15 -0.25
CA ARG A 200 -18.68 19.13 -1.21
C ARG A 200 -20.18 19.32 -1.04
N GLU A 201 -20.62 20.57 -0.97
CA GLU A 201 -22.03 20.92 -1.17
C GLU A 201 -22.45 20.52 -2.59
N ASN A 202 -23.57 19.82 -2.72
CA ASN A 202 -23.90 19.11 -3.96
C ASN A 202 -25.29 19.46 -4.54
N SER A 203 -25.95 20.49 -4.00
CA SER A 203 -27.32 20.89 -4.37
C SER A 203 -27.49 22.37 -4.76
N GLU A 204 -26.61 23.26 -4.31
CA GLU A 204 -26.64 24.71 -4.53
C GLU A 204 -25.23 25.23 -4.89
N GLY A 205 -24.88 26.45 -4.51
CA GLY A 205 -23.62 27.10 -4.85
C GLY A 205 -23.63 27.71 -6.26
N LEU A 206 -22.45 27.82 -6.88
CA LEU A 206 -22.33 28.30 -8.27
C LEU A 206 -22.87 27.30 -9.29
N TYR A 207 -23.02 26.02 -8.91
CA TYR A 207 -23.55 24.96 -9.78
C TYR A 207 -25.06 24.77 -9.61
N ALA A 208 -25.77 25.74 -9.01
CA ALA A 208 -27.22 25.71 -8.85
C ALA A 208 -28.01 25.79 -10.18
N GLY A 209 -27.32 25.91 -11.32
CA GLY A 209 -27.93 26.04 -12.65
C GLY A 209 -28.47 27.44 -12.96
N LEU A 210 -28.10 28.44 -12.16
CA LEU A 210 -28.45 29.84 -12.35
C LEU A 210 -27.40 30.53 -13.23
N ASP A 211 -27.35 30.13 -14.49
CA ASP A 211 -26.39 30.60 -15.50
C ASP A 211 -27.12 31.24 -16.69
N PHE A 212 -26.81 32.51 -16.96
CA PHE A 212 -27.62 33.36 -17.86
C PHE A 212 -26.75 34.07 -18.89
N HIS A 213 -27.20 34.04 -20.15
CA HIS A 213 -26.65 34.82 -21.25
C HIS A 213 -27.46 36.10 -21.48
N GLY A 214 -26.79 37.23 -21.62
CA GLY A 214 -27.40 38.55 -21.78
C GLY A 214 -28.02 39.07 -20.47
N ILE A 215 -28.09 40.40 -20.35
CA ILE A 215 -28.76 41.06 -19.24
C ILE A 215 -29.94 41.86 -19.79
N THR A 216 -31.15 41.50 -19.37
CA THR A 216 -32.34 42.29 -19.69
C THR A 216 -32.30 43.64 -18.94
N PRO A 217 -32.91 44.72 -19.46
CA PRO A 217 -32.96 46.01 -18.77
C PRO A 217 -33.51 45.94 -17.34
N GLU A 218 -34.48 45.05 -17.09
CA GLU A 218 -35.02 44.80 -15.75
C GLU A 218 -33.94 44.27 -14.78
N LYS A 219 -33.23 43.22 -15.18
CA LYS A 219 -32.15 42.60 -14.40
C LYS A 219 -30.93 43.50 -14.23
N ALA A 220 -30.66 44.40 -15.18
CA ALA A 220 -29.57 45.38 -15.07
C ALA A 220 -29.70 46.27 -13.83
N THR A 221 -30.94 46.52 -13.36
CA THR A 221 -31.16 47.31 -12.13
C THR A 221 -30.55 46.68 -10.88
N TRP A 222 -30.30 45.37 -10.89
CA TRP A 222 -29.70 44.63 -9.78
C TRP A 222 -28.17 44.56 -9.87
N LEU A 223 -27.60 44.80 -11.06
CA LEU A 223 -26.20 44.53 -11.39
C LEU A 223 -25.46 45.84 -11.65
N LYS A 224 -24.69 46.32 -10.67
CA LYS A 224 -23.86 47.52 -10.81
C LYS A 224 -22.42 47.12 -11.11
N HIS A 225 -22.00 47.17 -12.39
CA HIS A 225 -20.63 46.86 -12.79
C HIS A 225 -20.14 47.75 -13.94
N PRO A 226 -18.92 48.34 -13.86
CA PRO A 226 -18.41 49.28 -14.87
C PRO A 226 -18.39 48.72 -16.30
N ASN A 227 -18.14 47.42 -16.47
CA ASN A 227 -18.15 46.81 -17.80
C ASN A 227 -19.55 46.77 -18.44
N LEU A 228 -20.62 46.69 -17.64
CA LEU A 228 -21.99 46.72 -18.19
C LEU A 228 -22.33 48.10 -18.74
N GLU A 229 -21.90 49.15 -18.05
CA GLU A 229 -22.07 50.54 -18.51
C GLU A 229 -21.23 50.83 -19.76
N LYS A 230 -20.03 50.22 -19.86
CA LYS A 230 -19.08 50.47 -20.95
C LYS A 230 -19.38 49.70 -22.23
N TYR A 231 -19.82 48.44 -22.14
CA TYR A 231 -19.87 47.52 -23.27
C TYR A 231 -21.29 47.07 -23.66
N GLY A 232 -22.32 47.43 -22.89
CA GLY A 232 -23.70 47.04 -23.17
C GLY A 232 -24.12 45.79 -22.39
N LEU A 233 -25.43 45.52 -22.36
CA LEU A 233 -26.03 44.47 -21.54
C LEU A 233 -26.04 43.10 -22.25
N GLU A 234 -26.04 43.14 -23.58
CA GLU A 234 -26.03 42.00 -24.50
C GLU A 234 -24.67 41.30 -24.57
N GLU A 235 -23.57 42.02 -24.28
CA GLU A 235 -22.19 41.52 -24.27
C GLU A 235 -21.79 40.85 -22.94
N ALA A 236 -22.77 40.58 -22.07
CA ALA A 236 -22.54 40.05 -20.74
C ALA A 236 -23.24 38.71 -20.51
N ALA A 237 -22.56 37.79 -19.81
CA ALA A 237 -23.14 36.61 -19.20
C ALA A 237 -22.85 36.64 -17.69
N TRP A 238 -23.70 35.99 -16.90
CA TRP A 238 -23.61 36.04 -15.44
C TRP A 238 -24.20 34.79 -14.78
N THR A 239 -23.59 34.41 -13.67
CA THR A 239 -23.95 33.22 -12.88
C THR A 239 -24.19 33.64 -11.43
N ILE A 240 -25.19 33.05 -10.77
CA ILE A 240 -25.53 33.36 -9.37
C ILE A 240 -25.03 32.25 -8.44
N ARG A 241 -24.25 32.60 -7.42
CA ARG A 241 -23.95 31.73 -6.27
C ARG A 241 -25.15 31.73 -5.32
N LEU A 242 -26.00 30.71 -5.39
CA LEU A 242 -27.13 30.56 -4.47
C LEU A 242 -26.70 29.75 -3.25
N GLN A 243 -27.00 30.25 -2.06
CA GLN A 243 -26.79 29.50 -0.82
C GLN A 243 -28.00 29.68 0.09
N THR A 244 -28.45 28.60 0.71
CA THR A 244 -29.57 28.62 1.63
C THR A 244 -29.13 28.19 3.02
N ARG A 245 -29.77 28.74 4.05
CA ARG A 245 -29.50 28.33 5.44
C ARG A 245 -29.73 26.83 5.61
N PHE A 246 -30.81 26.31 5.02
CA PHE A 246 -31.14 24.89 5.04
C PHE A 246 -30.06 24.01 4.39
N GLY A 247 -29.52 24.43 3.24
CA GLY A 247 -28.46 23.73 2.52
C GLY A 247 -27.15 23.67 3.31
N LEU A 248 -26.73 24.81 3.86
CA LEU A 248 -25.48 24.92 4.61
C LEU A 248 -25.52 24.27 6.00
N GLU A 249 -26.62 24.43 6.75
CA GLU A 249 -26.74 23.82 8.10
C GLU A 249 -26.59 22.30 8.04
N ARG A 250 -27.31 21.62 7.15
CA ARG A 250 -27.20 20.15 7.00
C ARG A 250 -25.83 19.71 6.49
N LEU A 251 -25.18 20.50 5.62
CA LEU A 251 -23.86 20.19 5.09
C LEU A 251 -22.81 20.25 6.20
N PHE A 252 -22.79 21.35 6.96
CA PHE A 252 -21.83 21.50 8.06
C PHE A 252 -22.08 20.49 9.17
N GLU A 253 -23.34 20.23 9.54
CA GLU A 253 -23.69 19.18 10.50
C GLU A 253 -23.21 17.80 10.03
N TYR A 254 -23.37 17.50 8.73
CA TYR A 254 -22.84 16.28 8.14
C TYR A 254 -21.31 16.24 8.22
N ALA A 255 -20.62 17.33 7.89
CA ALA A 255 -19.17 17.39 7.89
C ALA A 255 -18.55 17.17 9.29
N PHE A 256 -19.09 17.83 10.31
CA PHE A 256 -18.66 17.61 11.69
C PHE A 256 -19.00 16.21 12.20
N SER A 257 -20.17 15.68 11.85
CA SER A 257 -20.57 14.32 12.24
C SER A 257 -19.69 13.26 11.57
N TYR A 258 -19.34 13.46 10.30
CA TYR A 258 -18.40 12.62 9.56
C TYR A 258 -16.99 12.68 10.17
N ALA A 259 -16.51 13.88 10.50
CA ALA A 259 -15.23 14.07 11.17
C ALA A 259 -15.17 13.29 12.49
N ARG A 260 -16.21 13.39 13.33
CA ARG A 260 -16.32 12.63 14.58
C ARG A 260 -16.31 11.12 14.34
N ALA A 261 -17.13 10.63 13.40
CA ALA A 261 -17.25 9.20 13.10
C ALA A 261 -15.94 8.58 12.59
N GLN A 262 -15.17 9.34 11.80
CA GLN A 262 -13.89 8.92 11.23
C GLN A 262 -12.68 9.30 12.10
N ASN A 263 -12.91 9.80 13.33
CA ASN A 263 -11.87 10.24 14.27
C ASN A 263 -10.95 11.37 13.75
N PHE A 264 -11.42 12.18 12.81
CA PHE A 264 -10.72 13.41 12.42
C PHE A 264 -10.86 14.47 13.52
N ARG A 265 -9.76 15.18 13.79
CA ARG A 265 -9.69 16.22 14.83
C ARG A 265 -9.99 17.63 14.33
N ARG A 266 -10.15 17.82 13.01
CA ARG A 266 -10.26 19.13 12.37
C ARG A 266 -11.29 19.13 11.24
N VAL A 267 -12.08 20.21 11.16
CA VAL A 267 -12.96 20.56 10.04
C VAL A 267 -12.63 21.97 9.54
N THR A 268 -12.16 22.06 8.31
CA THR A 268 -11.81 23.32 7.65
C THR A 268 -12.87 23.74 6.64
N PHE A 269 -13.47 24.91 6.83
CA PHE A 269 -14.35 25.51 5.83
C PHE A 269 -13.53 26.32 4.80
N ALA A 270 -13.55 25.86 3.55
CA ALA A 270 -12.86 26.52 2.44
C ALA A 270 -13.84 27.43 1.65
N ASP A 271 -13.63 28.74 1.73
CA ASP A 271 -14.44 29.75 1.01
C ASP A 271 -13.56 30.93 0.57
N LYS A 272 -14.13 32.01 0.05
CA LYS A 272 -13.42 33.24 -0.31
C LYS A 272 -14.11 34.48 0.27
N PRO A 273 -14.28 34.57 1.61
CA PRO A 273 -15.08 35.64 2.24
C PRO A 273 -14.54 37.04 1.97
N ASN A 274 -13.23 37.18 1.72
CA ASN A 274 -12.61 38.45 1.38
C ASN A 274 -13.09 39.04 0.03
N VAL A 275 -13.55 38.18 -0.89
CA VAL A 275 -14.03 38.56 -2.22
C VAL A 275 -15.55 38.44 -2.28
N MET A 276 -16.09 37.29 -1.87
CA MET A 276 -17.52 37.01 -1.82
C MET A 276 -18.07 37.38 -0.44
N ARG A 277 -18.14 38.69 -0.16
CA ARG A 277 -18.35 39.23 1.20
C ARG A 277 -19.68 38.81 1.81
N GLU A 278 -20.79 39.05 1.11
CA GLU A 278 -22.13 38.79 1.64
C GLU A 278 -22.42 37.29 1.77
N SER A 279 -22.19 36.52 0.69
CA SER A 279 -22.43 35.07 0.70
C SER A 279 -21.45 34.33 1.61
N GLY A 280 -20.19 34.79 1.66
CA GLY A 280 -19.16 34.25 2.54
C GLY A 280 -19.44 34.53 4.01
N GLN A 281 -19.83 35.76 4.38
CA GLN A 281 -20.23 36.07 5.75
C GLN A 281 -21.44 35.23 6.17
N PHE A 282 -22.46 35.13 5.30
CA PHE A 282 -23.64 34.31 5.56
C PHE A 282 -23.29 32.84 5.85
N ALA A 283 -22.38 32.25 5.07
CA ALA A 283 -21.94 30.88 5.29
C ALA A 283 -21.06 30.72 6.55
N GLN A 284 -20.17 31.68 6.81
CA GLN A 284 -19.31 31.72 8.00
C GLN A 284 -20.14 31.69 9.30
N GLU A 285 -21.17 32.54 9.41
CA GLU A 285 -22.03 32.59 10.61
C GLU A 285 -22.70 31.23 10.90
N ILE A 286 -23.10 30.52 9.84
CA ILE A 286 -23.73 29.19 9.96
C ILE A 286 -22.69 28.14 10.37
N PHE A 287 -21.49 28.18 9.78
CA PHE A 287 -20.40 27.26 10.11
C PHE A 287 -19.98 27.41 11.58
N GLU A 288 -19.71 28.63 12.03
CA GLU A 288 -19.30 28.92 13.42
C GLU A 288 -20.36 28.48 14.44
N LYS A 289 -21.64 28.73 14.14
CA LYS A 289 -22.76 28.26 14.98
C LYS A 289 -22.84 26.74 15.03
N THR A 290 -22.51 26.06 13.94
CA THR A 290 -22.50 24.59 13.89
C THR A 290 -21.30 24.03 14.67
N ALA A 291 -20.13 24.63 14.53
CA ALA A 291 -18.90 24.25 15.23
C ALA A 291 -19.05 24.26 16.76
N GLN A 292 -19.85 25.20 17.31
CA GLN A 292 -20.16 25.24 18.75
C GLN A 292 -20.81 23.95 19.28
N LYS A 293 -21.43 23.13 18.43
CA LYS A 293 -22.03 21.83 18.80
C LYS A 293 -20.98 20.69 18.87
N TYR A 294 -19.74 20.94 18.46
CA TYR A 294 -18.65 19.97 18.34
C TYR A 294 -17.34 20.52 18.95
N PRO A 295 -17.30 20.86 20.25
CA PRO A 295 -16.15 21.51 20.89
C PRO A 295 -14.86 20.67 20.90
N GLU A 296 -14.96 19.36 20.66
CA GLU A 296 -13.84 18.44 20.56
C GLU A 296 -13.14 18.45 19.19
N ILE A 297 -13.72 19.13 18.19
CA ILE A 297 -13.19 19.23 16.82
C ILE A 297 -12.69 20.66 16.59
N GLU A 298 -11.44 20.79 16.15
CA GLU A 298 -10.88 22.07 15.72
C GLU A 298 -11.62 22.55 14.45
N ALA A 299 -12.17 23.77 14.49
CA ALA A 299 -12.90 24.35 13.38
C ALA A 299 -12.20 25.63 12.90
N ASP A 300 -11.81 25.65 11.63
CA ASP A 300 -11.10 26.77 11.00
C ASP A 300 -11.73 27.17 9.67
N ILE A 301 -11.61 28.45 9.31
CA ILE A 301 -12.09 29.01 8.04
C ILE A 301 -10.88 29.56 7.29
N HIS A 302 -10.68 29.08 6.06
CA HIS A 302 -9.53 29.44 5.26
C HIS A 302 -9.94 29.82 3.83
N ASN A 303 -9.15 30.71 3.23
CA ASN A 303 -9.38 31.07 1.83
C ASN A 303 -9.11 29.83 0.94
N VAL A 304 -10.00 29.54 -0.01
CA VAL A 304 -9.97 28.36 -0.88
C VAL A 304 -8.65 28.20 -1.65
N ASP A 305 -7.99 29.30 -2.02
CA ASP A 305 -6.67 29.30 -2.68
C ASP A 305 -5.53 28.90 -1.73
N ALA A 306 -5.58 29.31 -0.47
CA ALA A 306 -4.64 28.85 0.55
C ALA A 306 -4.84 27.35 0.85
N VAL A 307 -6.10 26.91 0.95
CA VAL A 307 -6.44 25.49 1.11
C VAL A 307 -5.91 24.68 -0.07
N ALA A 308 -6.09 25.14 -1.31
CA ALA A 308 -5.55 24.48 -2.49
C ALA A 308 -4.01 24.35 -2.43
N LEU A 309 -3.30 25.44 -2.10
CA LEU A 309 -1.84 25.42 -1.95
C LEU A 309 -1.39 24.40 -0.88
N TRP A 310 -2.12 24.34 0.24
CA TRP A 310 -1.82 23.43 1.33
C TRP A 310 -2.17 21.98 1.04
N ILE A 311 -3.23 21.69 0.27
CA ILE A 311 -3.46 20.33 -0.24
C ILE A 311 -2.25 19.85 -1.04
N ALA A 312 -1.69 20.72 -1.89
CA ALA A 312 -0.55 20.36 -2.72
C ALA A 312 0.76 20.20 -1.93
N THR A 313 0.95 20.94 -0.84
CA THR A 313 2.25 21.07 -0.15
C THR A 313 2.31 20.40 1.23
N LYS A 314 1.18 20.35 1.94
CA LYS A 314 1.04 19.88 3.32
C LYS A 314 -0.34 19.21 3.54
N PRO A 315 -0.70 18.17 2.76
CA PRO A 315 -2.01 17.54 2.86
C PRO A 315 -2.27 16.86 4.22
N GLU A 316 -1.21 16.49 4.95
CA GLU A 316 -1.27 15.78 6.23
C GLU A 316 -1.89 16.60 7.38
N GLN A 317 -2.07 17.91 7.20
CA GLN A 317 -2.64 18.78 8.23
C GLN A 317 -4.18 18.81 8.25
N PHE A 318 -4.83 18.24 7.23
CA PHE A 318 -6.29 18.29 7.08
C PHE A 318 -6.95 17.05 7.69
N GLY A 319 -8.18 17.22 8.18
CA GLY A 319 -9.08 16.13 8.54
C GLY A 319 -10.28 16.10 7.60
N VAL A 320 -11.21 17.03 7.76
CA VAL A 320 -12.31 17.26 6.82
C VAL A 320 -12.21 18.66 6.25
N ILE A 321 -12.33 18.80 4.94
CA ILE A 321 -12.49 20.08 4.25
C ILE A 321 -13.94 20.14 3.77
N VAL A 322 -14.69 21.16 4.19
CA VAL A 322 -16.04 21.41 3.70
C VAL A 322 -16.05 22.65 2.82
N ALA A 323 -16.76 22.61 1.69
CA ALA A 323 -16.78 23.71 0.73
C ALA A 323 -18.10 23.78 -0.04
N GLU A 324 -18.38 24.96 -0.62
CA GLU A 324 -19.47 25.10 -1.60
C GLU A 324 -19.17 24.29 -2.87
N ASN A 325 -20.17 24.17 -3.75
CA ASN A 325 -20.20 23.19 -4.81
C ASN A 325 -19.01 23.25 -5.78
N MET A 326 -18.71 24.43 -6.35
CA MET A 326 -17.60 24.57 -7.30
C MET A 326 -16.23 24.48 -6.61
N PHE A 327 -16.08 25.07 -5.42
CA PHE A 327 -14.84 24.95 -4.64
C PHE A 327 -14.55 23.50 -4.23
N GLY A 328 -15.57 22.77 -3.76
CA GLY A 328 -15.43 21.36 -3.40
C GLY A 328 -15.07 20.48 -4.61
N ASP A 329 -15.64 20.77 -5.77
CA ASP A 329 -15.29 20.11 -7.04
C ASP A 329 -13.79 20.27 -7.35
N ILE A 330 -13.30 21.52 -7.40
CA ILE A 330 -11.91 21.84 -7.73
C ILE A 330 -10.94 21.29 -6.69
N LEU A 331 -11.21 21.50 -5.40
CA LEU A 331 -10.31 21.08 -4.32
C LEU A 331 -10.17 19.56 -4.24
N SER A 332 -11.26 18.83 -4.47
CA SER A 332 -11.23 17.37 -4.42
C SER A 332 -10.55 16.74 -5.64
N ASP A 333 -10.67 17.34 -6.83
CA ASP A 333 -9.90 16.92 -8.01
C ASP A 333 -8.40 17.20 -7.84
N LEU A 334 -8.03 18.36 -7.25
CA LEU A 334 -6.66 18.66 -6.85
C LEU A 334 -6.15 17.62 -5.84
N ALA A 335 -6.96 17.30 -4.83
CA ALA A 335 -6.61 16.31 -3.81
C ALA A 335 -6.45 14.90 -4.40
N ALA A 336 -7.29 14.51 -5.37
CA ALA A 336 -7.12 13.29 -6.14
C ALA A 336 -5.79 13.27 -6.90
N GLY A 337 -5.39 14.40 -7.50
CA GLY A 337 -4.07 14.56 -8.12
C GLY A 337 -2.91 14.32 -7.13
N VAL A 338 -3.05 14.80 -5.88
CA VAL A 338 -2.07 14.55 -4.81
C VAL A 338 -2.05 13.08 -4.35
N MET A 339 -3.20 12.40 -4.38
CA MET A 339 -3.35 10.98 -4.07
C MET A 339 -2.77 10.03 -5.13
N GLY A 340 -2.55 10.52 -6.35
CA GLY A 340 -1.99 9.75 -7.47
C GLY A 340 -2.82 9.81 -8.76
N GLY A 341 -3.95 10.52 -8.75
CA GLY A 341 -4.80 10.78 -9.91
C GLY A 341 -6.26 10.41 -9.71
N LEU A 342 -7.10 10.79 -10.68
CA LEU A 342 -8.55 10.53 -10.66
C LEU A 342 -8.91 9.04 -10.70
N GLY A 343 -8.02 8.18 -11.22
CA GLY A 343 -8.19 6.72 -11.19
C GLY A 343 -8.19 6.11 -9.79
N LEU A 344 -7.87 6.90 -8.76
CA LEU A 344 -7.83 6.50 -7.35
C LEU A 344 -8.93 7.18 -6.51
N ALA A 345 -9.73 8.08 -7.07
CA ALA A 345 -10.60 8.97 -6.31
C ALA A 345 -12.04 8.43 -6.18
N PRO A 346 -12.43 7.91 -4.99
CA PRO A 346 -13.80 7.47 -4.75
C PRO A 346 -14.73 8.64 -4.44
N SER A 347 -16.04 8.43 -4.61
CA SER A 347 -17.02 9.34 -4.03
C SER A 347 -18.33 8.68 -3.62
N ALA A 348 -19.02 9.33 -2.69
CA ALA A 348 -20.37 8.99 -2.28
C ALA A 348 -21.25 10.25 -2.28
N ASN A 349 -22.40 10.18 -2.94
CA ASN A 349 -23.41 11.22 -2.96
C ASN A 349 -24.51 10.84 -1.96
N VAL A 350 -24.61 11.59 -0.87
CA VAL A 350 -25.46 11.25 0.27
C VAL A 350 -26.60 12.24 0.43
N GLY A 351 -27.80 11.71 0.62
CA GLY A 351 -28.99 12.44 1.04
C GLY A 351 -29.62 11.80 2.28
N SER A 352 -30.78 12.30 2.69
CA SER A 352 -31.44 11.85 3.92
C SER A 352 -32.10 10.47 3.83
N LYS A 353 -32.31 9.93 2.62
CA LYS A 353 -33.06 8.68 2.38
C LYS A 353 -32.27 7.62 1.64
N ILE A 354 -31.42 8.04 0.70
CA ILE A 354 -30.65 7.17 -0.18
C ILE A 354 -29.28 7.77 -0.42
N ALA A 355 -28.31 6.92 -0.76
CA ALA A 355 -27.01 7.32 -1.26
C ALA A 355 -26.71 6.61 -2.58
N TYR A 356 -25.96 7.26 -3.45
CA TYR A 356 -25.33 6.59 -4.59
C TYR A 356 -23.81 6.79 -4.57
N PHE A 357 -23.11 5.82 -5.12
CA PHE A 357 -21.66 5.70 -5.06
C PHE A 357 -21.13 5.71 -6.48
N GLU A 358 -20.26 6.68 -6.81
CA GLU A 358 -19.64 6.82 -8.13
C GLU A 358 -18.15 7.18 -7.96
N PRO A 359 -17.25 6.70 -8.83
CA PRO A 359 -15.90 7.24 -8.88
C PRO A 359 -15.95 8.70 -9.37
N VAL A 360 -14.97 9.51 -8.98
CA VAL A 360 -14.94 10.94 -9.36
C VAL A 360 -14.72 11.14 -10.86
N HIS A 361 -14.01 10.22 -11.53
CA HIS A 361 -13.65 10.38 -12.94
C HIS A 361 -14.85 10.25 -13.90
N GLY A 362 -14.74 10.88 -15.07
CA GLY A 362 -15.72 10.75 -16.15
C GLY A 362 -15.62 9.43 -16.93
N SER A 363 -16.41 9.31 -17.99
CA SER A 363 -16.57 8.07 -18.79
C SER A 363 -15.38 7.68 -19.67
N ALA A 364 -14.37 8.55 -19.80
CA ALA A 364 -13.15 8.34 -20.59
C ALA A 364 -13.37 7.60 -21.94
N PRO A 365 -14.18 8.13 -22.88
CA PRO A 365 -14.62 7.40 -24.09
C PRO A 365 -13.48 6.89 -24.98
N ARG A 366 -12.29 7.49 -24.91
CA ARG A 366 -11.12 7.11 -25.71
C ARG A 366 -10.55 5.73 -25.37
N ILE A 367 -10.78 5.24 -24.16
CA ILE A 367 -10.24 3.95 -23.67
C ILE A 367 -11.34 2.93 -23.34
N ALA A 368 -12.60 3.28 -23.59
CA ALA A 368 -13.74 2.39 -23.38
C ALA A 368 -13.62 1.11 -24.21
N GLY A 369 -13.87 -0.04 -23.58
CA GLY A 369 -13.81 -1.37 -24.18
C GLY A 369 -12.40 -1.87 -24.49
N GLN A 370 -11.35 -1.17 -24.03
CA GLN A 370 -9.97 -1.58 -24.24
C GLN A 370 -9.40 -2.38 -23.05
N ASN A 371 -10.16 -2.57 -21.97
CA ASN A 371 -9.73 -3.24 -20.75
C ASN A 371 -8.46 -2.58 -20.14
N LYS A 372 -8.37 -1.25 -20.22
CA LYS A 372 -7.22 -0.44 -19.78
C LYS A 372 -7.52 0.50 -18.62
N ALA A 373 -8.79 0.71 -18.28
CA ALA A 373 -9.19 1.63 -17.23
C ALA A 373 -8.67 1.15 -15.86
N ASN A 374 -8.24 2.08 -15.00
CA ASN A 374 -7.91 1.77 -13.62
C ASN A 374 -9.20 1.58 -12.79
N PRO A 375 -9.47 0.37 -12.24
CA PRO A 375 -10.68 0.13 -11.47
C PRO A 375 -10.58 0.60 -10.00
N SER A 376 -9.44 1.13 -9.55
CA SER A 376 -9.19 1.43 -8.14
C SER A 376 -10.17 2.44 -7.54
N ALA A 377 -10.50 3.52 -8.25
CA ALA A 377 -11.52 4.49 -7.81
C ALA A 377 -12.88 3.82 -7.58
N MET A 378 -13.24 2.86 -8.44
CA MET A 378 -14.48 2.09 -8.29
C MET A 378 -14.39 1.12 -7.11
N PHE A 379 -13.25 0.48 -6.87
CA PHE A 379 -13.05 -0.37 -5.69
C PHE A 379 -13.17 0.41 -4.38
N TYR A 380 -12.54 1.58 -4.28
CA TYR A 380 -12.69 2.45 -3.11
C TYR A 380 -14.11 3.00 -2.98
N THR A 381 -14.78 3.30 -4.09
CA THR A 381 -16.21 3.68 -4.12
C THR A 381 -17.09 2.54 -3.59
N THR A 382 -16.75 1.31 -3.96
CA THR A 382 -17.40 0.08 -3.48
C THR A 382 -17.16 -0.13 -1.99
N ALA A 383 -15.98 0.19 -1.47
CA ALA A 383 -15.72 0.19 -0.03
C ALA A 383 -16.62 1.20 0.71
N LEU A 384 -16.83 2.41 0.16
CA LEU A 384 -17.77 3.38 0.73
C LEU A 384 -19.22 2.86 0.71
N LEU A 385 -19.61 2.15 -0.35
CA LEU A 385 -20.91 1.49 -0.43
C LEU A 385 -21.06 0.43 0.67
N LEU A 386 -20.05 -0.42 0.87
CA LEU A 386 -20.05 -1.44 1.90
C LEU A 386 -20.11 -0.83 3.31
N GLU A 387 -19.38 0.26 3.55
CA GLU A 387 -19.42 1.04 4.78
C GLU A 387 -20.84 1.55 5.07
N HIS A 388 -21.49 2.14 4.05
CA HIS A 388 -22.86 2.65 4.14
C HIS A 388 -23.89 1.54 4.43
N LEU A 389 -23.71 0.35 3.87
CA LEU A 389 -24.58 -0.79 4.11
C LEU A 389 -24.33 -1.48 5.47
N GLY A 390 -23.27 -1.10 6.18
CA GLY A 390 -22.89 -1.62 7.50
C GLY A 390 -21.85 -2.75 7.48
N PHE A 391 -21.23 -3.03 6.33
CA PHE A 391 -20.19 -4.05 6.17
C PHE A 391 -18.78 -3.47 6.34
N GLN A 392 -18.49 -2.96 7.55
CA GLN A 392 -17.25 -2.26 7.88
C GLN A 392 -15.99 -3.09 7.61
N ASP A 393 -15.96 -4.34 8.09
CA ASP A 393 -14.79 -5.22 7.93
C ASP A 393 -14.48 -5.49 6.44
N ALA A 394 -15.52 -5.71 5.62
CA ALA A 394 -15.36 -5.93 4.19
C ALA A 394 -14.88 -4.66 3.45
N ALA A 395 -15.39 -3.49 3.84
CA ALA A 395 -14.95 -2.20 3.30
C ALA A 395 -13.46 -1.94 3.59
N GLN A 396 -13.02 -2.22 4.82
CA GLN A 396 -11.62 -2.11 5.22
C GLN A 396 -10.74 -3.10 4.46
N GLN A 397 -11.13 -4.38 4.43
CA GLN A 397 -10.37 -5.44 3.77
C GLN A 397 -10.21 -5.18 2.25
N LEU A 398 -11.26 -4.67 1.60
CA LEU A 398 -11.19 -4.24 0.20
C LEU A 398 -10.19 -3.11 0.01
N SER A 399 -10.30 -2.05 0.82
CA SER A 399 -9.42 -0.89 0.73
C SER A 399 -7.95 -1.25 0.93
N GLU A 400 -7.66 -2.10 1.91
CA GLU A 400 -6.31 -2.61 2.21
C GLU A 400 -5.78 -3.50 1.07
N SER A 401 -6.62 -4.35 0.48
CA SER A 401 -6.20 -5.23 -0.62
C SER A 401 -5.86 -4.45 -1.88
N VAL A 402 -6.62 -3.40 -2.19
CA VAL A 402 -6.30 -2.50 -3.31
C VAL A 402 -4.97 -1.78 -3.02
N ASP A 403 -4.74 -1.30 -1.81
CA ASP A 403 -3.46 -0.67 -1.43
C ASP A 403 -2.28 -1.63 -1.60
N GLN A 404 -2.44 -2.89 -1.18
CA GLN A 404 -1.41 -3.92 -1.32
C GLN A 404 -1.07 -4.16 -2.79
N VAL A 405 -2.06 -4.31 -3.68
CA VAL A 405 -1.83 -4.51 -5.11
C VAL A 405 -1.14 -3.29 -5.73
N ILE A 406 -1.57 -2.07 -5.39
CA ILE A 406 -0.96 -0.84 -5.89
C ILE A 406 0.49 -0.71 -5.41
N ARG A 407 0.76 -0.90 -4.12
CA ARG A 407 2.13 -0.80 -3.55
C ARG A 407 3.05 -1.89 -4.05
N ALA A 408 2.54 -3.09 -4.33
CA ALA A 408 3.32 -4.15 -4.94
C ALA A 408 3.77 -3.80 -6.37
N GLY A 409 2.98 -3.01 -7.10
CA GLY A 409 3.30 -2.51 -8.44
C GLY A 409 3.39 -3.57 -9.55
N LYS A 410 3.22 -4.86 -9.21
CA LYS A 410 3.37 -5.99 -10.15
C LYS A 410 2.21 -6.06 -11.15
N THR A 411 0.98 -5.89 -10.67
CA THR A 411 -0.25 -6.06 -11.47
C THR A 411 -1.12 -4.82 -11.39
N VAL A 412 -0.60 -3.68 -11.87
CA VAL A 412 -1.28 -2.38 -11.87
C VAL A 412 -1.44 -1.84 -13.30
N THR A 413 -2.41 -0.96 -13.50
CA THR A 413 -2.71 -0.35 -14.81
C THR A 413 -1.67 0.72 -15.19
N TYR A 414 -1.76 1.19 -16.44
CA TYR A 414 -0.78 2.08 -17.06
C TYR A 414 -0.62 3.44 -16.37
N ASP A 415 -1.69 3.98 -15.79
CA ASP A 415 -1.70 5.24 -15.03
C ASP A 415 -0.95 5.11 -13.69
N LEU A 416 -0.81 3.88 -13.18
CA LEU A 416 0.03 3.54 -12.03
C LEU A 416 1.43 3.04 -12.43
N GLY A 417 1.78 3.12 -13.73
CA GLY A 417 3.09 2.73 -14.26
C GLY A 417 3.24 1.25 -14.64
N GLY A 418 2.18 0.46 -14.59
CA GLY A 418 2.19 -0.95 -14.99
C GLY A 418 1.64 -1.20 -16.40
N ILE A 419 1.43 -2.47 -16.73
CA ILE A 419 0.86 -2.90 -18.02
C ILE A 419 -0.36 -3.81 -17.87
N ALA A 420 -0.86 -3.97 -16.64
CA ALA A 420 -2.00 -4.83 -16.38
C ALA A 420 -3.29 -4.23 -16.99
N SER A 421 -4.16 -5.11 -17.45
CA SER A 421 -5.53 -4.76 -17.82
C SER A 421 -6.41 -4.52 -16.60
N THR A 422 -7.57 -3.87 -16.81
CA THR A 422 -8.59 -3.66 -15.76
C THR A 422 -8.94 -4.97 -15.07
N ARG A 423 -9.17 -6.02 -15.85
CA ARG A 423 -9.47 -7.36 -15.34
C ARG A 423 -8.32 -7.99 -14.56
N GLN A 424 -7.09 -7.94 -15.06
CA GLN A 424 -5.94 -8.51 -14.36
C GLN A 424 -5.70 -7.84 -13.01
N MET A 425 -5.91 -6.52 -12.92
CA MET A 425 -5.83 -5.81 -11.64
C MET A 425 -6.96 -6.23 -10.69
N ALA A 426 -8.18 -6.43 -11.18
CA ALA A 426 -9.30 -6.96 -10.38
C ALA A 426 -9.01 -8.37 -9.83
N GLU A 427 -8.51 -9.27 -10.68
CA GLU A 427 -8.10 -10.62 -10.30
C GLU A 427 -6.99 -10.59 -9.24
N ALA A 428 -6.03 -9.67 -9.36
CA ALA A 428 -4.99 -9.47 -8.34
C ALA A 428 -5.57 -9.02 -6.99
N VAL A 429 -6.58 -8.14 -6.99
CA VAL A 429 -7.29 -7.72 -5.76
C VAL A 429 -8.08 -8.88 -5.16
N CYS A 430 -8.80 -9.66 -5.97
CA CYS A 430 -9.49 -10.88 -5.48
C CYS A 430 -8.52 -11.88 -4.86
N ASN A 431 -7.37 -12.11 -5.51
CA ASN A 431 -6.33 -12.98 -4.96
C ASN A 431 -5.79 -12.44 -3.63
N SER A 432 -5.60 -11.12 -3.52
CA SER A 432 -5.18 -10.46 -2.28
C SER A 432 -6.20 -10.60 -1.15
N LEU A 433 -7.51 -10.74 -1.45
CA LEU A 433 -8.55 -10.97 -0.44
C LEU A 433 -8.51 -12.37 0.15
N VAL A 434 -8.24 -13.39 -0.68
CA VAL A 434 -8.22 -14.82 -0.28
C VAL A 434 -6.87 -15.22 0.29
N HIS A 435 -5.80 -14.71 -0.32
CA HIS A 435 -4.42 -14.89 0.09
C HIS A 435 -3.87 -13.51 0.41
N PRO A 436 -4.19 -12.94 1.59
CA PRO A 436 -3.54 -11.72 2.03
C PRO A 436 -2.05 -11.95 1.90
N LEU A 437 -1.36 -11.08 1.17
CA LEU A 437 0.07 -11.22 0.91
C LEU A 437 0.77 -11.33 2.28
N SER A 438 1.09 -12.55 2.68
CA SER A 438 1.59 -12.88 4.03
C SER A 438 3.03 -12.42 4.25
N MET A 439 3.56 -11.66 3.29
CA MET A 439 4.93 -11.20 3.23
C MET A 439 4.95 -9.72 3.60
N TYR A 440 5.42 -9.44 4.80
CA TYR A 440 5.62 -8.07 5.24
C TYR A 440 6.75 -7.44 4.44
N ARG A 441 6.62 -6.16 4.13
CA ARG A 441 7.68 -5.39 3.48
C ARG A 441 8.46 -4.59 4.51
N ALA A 442 9.78 -4.53 4.34
CA ALA A 442 10.63 -3.72 5.19
C ALA A 442 11.56 -2.79 4.41
N ALA A 443 11.81 -1.62 4.98
CA ALA A 443 12.96 -0.80 4.64
C ALA A 443 13.98 -0.79 5.79
N ILE A 444 15.27 -0.73 5.43
CA ILE A 444 16.36 -0.55 6.38
C ILE A 444 17.02 0.80 6.11
N ILE A 445 17.17 1.61 7.15
CA ILE A 445 17.82 2.92 7.14
C ILE A 445 19.02 2.83 8.06
N THR A 446 20.23 2.84 7.49
CA THR A 446 21.48 2.91 8.27
C THR A 446 22.01 4.33 8.30
N VAL A 447 22.39 4.82 9.48
CA VAL A 447 22.85 6.19 9.70
C VAL A 447 24.34 6.17 10.06
N GLY A 448 25.13 6.96 9.35
CA GLY A 448 26.57 7.14 9.60
C GLY A 448 27.30 7.77 8.41
N ASP A 449 28.01 8.87 8.64
CA ASP A 449 28.83 9.55 7.62
C ASP A 449 29.97 8.65 7.09
N GLU A 450 30.50 7.78 7.95
CA GLU A 450 31.51 6.77 7.65
C GLU A 450 31.00 5.64 6.73
N LEU A 451 29.69 5.37 6.76
CA LEU A 451 29.04 4.44 5.82
C LEU A 451 28.90 5.09 4.44
N LEU A 452 28.55 6.39 4.40
CA LEU A 452 28.43 7.13 3.14
C LEU A 452 29.78 7.34 2.45
N SER A 453 30.84 7.61 3.23
CA SER A 453 32.20 7.78 2.69
C SER A 453 32.87 6.46 2.31
N GLY A 454 32.26 5.32 2.64
CA GLY A 454 32.83 3.99 2.39
C GLY A 454 34.02 3.66 3.28
N GLN A 455 34.21 4.39 4.39
CA GLN A 455 35.26 4.11 5.36
C GLN A 455 35.03 2.76 6.05
N TYR A 456 33.76 2.41 6.30
CA TYR A 456 33.38 1.11 6.85
C TYR A 456 32.42 0.35 5.92
N LEU A 457 32.54 -0.97 5.94
CA LEU A 457 31.58 -1.86 5.31
C LEU A 457 30.28 -1.84 6.12
N ASN A 458 29.15 -1.64 5.45
CA ASN A 458 27.84 -1.61 6.10
C ASN A 458 27.34 -3.04 6.41
N THR A 459 27.90 -3.65 7.46
CA THR A 459 27.49 -4.99 7.91
C THR A 459 26.09 -4.99 8.55
N ASN A 460 25.67 -3.89 9.15
CA ASN A 460 24.31 -3.72 9.68
C ASN A 460 23.25 -4.02 8.62
N LEU A 461 23.37 -3.40 7.45
CA LEU A 461 22.44 -3.64 6.34
C LEU A 461 22.37 -5.12 5.97
N GLN A 462 23.52 -5.81 5.89
CA GLN A 462 23.59 -7.23 5.57
C GLN A 462 22.91 -8.09 6.66
N ASP A 463 23.29 -7.93 7.92
CA ASP A 463 22.84 -8.78 9.03
C ASP A 463 21.34 -8.60 9.30
N LEU A 464 20.86 -7.35 9.31
CA LEU A 464 19.45 -7.02 9.50
C LEU A 464 18.60 -7.58 8.34
N SER A 465 19.08 -7.49 7.10
CA SER A 465 18.38 -8.06 5.94
C SER A 465 18.25 -9.58 6.03
N GLN A 466 19.31 -10.27 6.44
CA GLN A 466 19.28 -11.71 6.62
C GLN A 466 18.32 -12.13 7.73
N SER A 467 18.28 -11.40 8.85
CA SER A 467 17.33 -11.64 9.94
C SER A 467 15.88 -11.49 9.48
N LEU A 468 15.56 -10.40 8.78
CA LEU A 468 14.22 -10.12 8.27
C LEU A 468 13.74 -11.16 7.24
N ASN A 469 14.61 -11.55 6.30
CA ASN A 469 14.27 -12.54 5.28
C ASN A 469 13.92 -13.91 5.89
N LYS A 470 14.57 -14.31 6.99
CA LYS A 470 14.23 -15.55 7.72
C LYS A 470 12.81 -15.54 8.32
N ARG A 471 12.20 -14.35 8.49
CA ARG A 471 10.89 -14.12 9.14
C ARG A 471 9.77 -13.74 8.15
N ASN A 472 9.89 -14.08 6.88
CA ASN A 472 8.95 -13.66 5.82
C ASN A 472 8.81 -12.15 5.66
N VAL A 473 9.84 -11.40 6.03
CA VAL A 473 9.86 -9.96 5.83
C VAL A 473 10.78 -9.66 4.66
N GLN A 474 10.18 -9.31 3.52
CA GLN A 474 10.92 -8.93 2.33
C GLN A 474 11.48 -7.53 2.51
N VAL A 475 12.81 -7.40 2.50
CA VAL A 475 13.43 -6.09 2.46
C VAL A 475 13.35 -5.54 1.05
N THR A 476 12.66 -4.42 0.88
CA THR A 476 12.35 -3.81 -0.42
C THR A 476 13.26 -2.64 -0.74
N ARG A 477 13.83 -1.99 0.29
CA ARG A 477 14.67 -0.80 0.16
C ARG A 477 15.73 -0.74 1.24
N HIS A 478 16.89 -0.21 0.86
CA HIS A 478 17.94 0.21 1.79
C HIS A 478 18.22 1.70 1.60
N PHE A 479 18.37 2.42 2.71
CA PHE A 479 18.84 3.79 2.76
C PHE A 479 20.12 3.86 3.59
N VAL A 480 21.08 4.64 3.12
CA VAL A 480 22.23 5.06 3.92
C VAL A 480 22.15 6.57 4.04
N CYS A 481 22.18 7.10 5.25
CA CYS A 481 21.96 8.52 5.54
C CYS A 481 23.13 9.10 6.32
N ALA A 482 23.41 10.39 6.09
CA ALA A 482 24.31 11.15 6.93
C ALA A 482 23.70 11.35 8.33
N ASP A 483 24.53 11.74 9.30
CA ASP A 483 24.12 12.12 10.66
C ASP A 483 23.42 13.49 10.71
N GLN A 484 22.43 13.66 9.83
CA GLN A 484 21.69 14.90 9.63
C GLN A 484 20.20 14.68 9.86
N LEU A 485 19.64 15.51 10.76
CA LEU A 485 18.22 15.49 11.13
C LEU A 485 17.29 15.43 9.91
N GLN A 486 17.58 16.24 8.88
CA GLN A 486 16.74 16.33 7.69
C GLN A 486 16.79 15.05 6.85
N GLN A 487 17.98 14.51 6.56
CA GLN A 487 18.13 13.32 5.73
C GLN A 487 17.50 12.07 6.35
N ILE A 488 17.71 11.89 7.67
CA ILE A 488 17.10 10.78 8.41
C ILE A 488 15.59 10.94 8.38
N SER A 489 15.06 12.13 8.69
CA SER A 489 13.61 12.39 8.70
C SER A 489 12.97 12.16 7.33
N GLU A 490 13.60 12.61 6.24
CA GLU A 490 13.11 12.41 4.87
C GLU A 490 13.09 10.94 4.47
N SER A 491 14.12 10.18 4.86
CA SER A 491 14.19 8.74 4.59
C SER A 491 13.11 7.98 5.34
N VAL A 492 12.85 8.33 6.61
CA VAL A 492 11.73 7.77 7.38
C VAL A 492 10.39 8.10 6.71
N ILE A 493 10.19 9.37 6.33
CA ILE A 493 8.96 9.82 5.64
C ILE A 493 8.75 9.07 4.33
N ALA A 494 9.81 8.83 3.56
CA ALA A 494 9.74 8.09 2.29
C ALA A 494 9.37 6.60 2.47
N CYS A 495 9.45 6.06 3.69
CA CYS A 495 9.08 4.69 4.02
C CYS A 495 7.71 4.60 4.71
N LEU A 496 7.30 5.63 5.46
CA LEU A 496 6.03 5.66 6.19
C LEU A 496 4.85 5.40 5.26
N GLY A 497 3.98 4.46 5.64
CA GLY A 497 2.82 4.06 4.86
C GLY A 497 3.13 3.27 3.57
N GLN A 498 4.41 3.08 3.21
CA GLN A 498 4.80 2.23 2.08
C GLN A 498 5.33 0.87 2.52
N GLU A 499 6.01 0.84 3.67
CA GLU A 499 6.60 -0.36 4.24
C GLU A 499 5.90 -0.74 5.56
N ASP A 500 5.69 -2.02 5.78
CA ASP A 500 5.05 -2.51 7.01
C ASP A 500 5.97 -2.40 8.23
N LEU A 501 7.27 -2.51 7.99
CA LEU A 501 8.34 -2.43 8.97
C LEU A 501 9.46 -1.49 8.49
N ILE A 502 9.90 -0.58 9.34
CA ILE A 502 10.98 0.35 9.04
C ILE A 502 12.04 0.17 10.12
N ILE A 503 13.18 -0.39 9.75
CA ILE A 503 14.32 -0.58 10.65
C ILE A 503 15.29 0.58 10.47
N ILE A 504 15.63 1.27 11.55
CA ILE A 504 16.63 2.34 11.55
C ILE A 504 17.77 1.90 12.46
N SER A 505 19.01 1.98 12.00
CA SER A 505 20.19 1.61 12.80
C SER A 505 21.23 2.73 12.78
N GLY A 506 21.64 3.19 13.96
CA GLY A 506 22.64 4.26 14.13
C GLY A 506 22.08 5.56 14.73
N GLY A 507 22.97 6.45 15.15
CA GLY A 507 22.63 7.80 15.65
C GLY A 507 21.84 7.84 16.98
N LEU A 508 22.03 6.84 17.86
CA LEU A 508 21.36 6.70 19.16
C LEU A 508 22.27 6.91 20.38
N GLY A 509 23.52 7.31 20.18
CA GLY A 509 24.42 7.64 21.27
C GLY A 509 24.06 8.97 21.99
N PRO A 510 24.96 9.43 22.87
CA PRO A 510 24.81 10.67 23.62
C PRO A 510 25.35 11.91 22.91
N THR A 511 26.03 11.80 21.77
CA THR A 511 26.78 12.89 21.17
C THR A 511 25.88 13.84 20.38
N SER A 512 26.39 15.01 20.01
CA SER A 512 25.58 16.06 19.38
C SER A 512 25.13 15.73 17.96
N ASP A 513 25.88 14.86 17.28
CA ASP A 513 25.64 14.29 15.96
C ASP A 513 24.64 13.11 15.98
N ASP A 514 24.36 12.50 17.14
CA ASP A 514 23.29 11.49 17.29
C ASP A 514 21.89 12.12 17.15
N LYS A 515 21.40 12.22 15.89
CA LYS A 515 20.14 12.88 15.54
C LYS A 515 18.95 11.95 15.31
N THR A 516 19.11 10.63 15.38
CA THR A 516 18.07 9.69 14.95
C THR A 516 16.77 9.84 15.75
N ARG A 517 16.83 10.03 17.07
CA ARG A 517 15.63 10.26 17.91
C ARG A 517 14.87 11.52 17.50
N ASP A 518 15.59 12.62 17.36
CA ASP A 518 15.04 13.91 16.94
C ASP A 518 14.42 13.81 15.54
N ALA A 519 15.08 13.08 14.63
CA ALA A 519 14.62 12.90 13.25
C ALA A 519 13.35 12.05 13.17
N VAL A 520 13.28 10.96 13.93
CA VAL A 520 12.09 10.12 14.02
C VAL A 520 10.94 10.90 14.63
N ALA A 521 11.16 11.62 15.74
CA ALA A 521 10.15 12.49 16.36
C ALA A 521 9.59 13.53 15.37
N LYS A 522 10.46 14.17 14.58
CA LYS A 522 10.07 15.10 13.51
C LYS A 522 9.28 14.42 12.39
N ALA A 523 9.67 13.21 11.98
CA ALA A 523 8.99 12.46 10.93
C ALA A 523 7.56 12.06 11.33
N VAL A 524 7.39 11.60 12.57
CA VAL A 524 6.09 11.13 13.12
C VAL A 524 5.28 12.22 13.81
N GLN A 525 5.81 13.45 13.87
CA GLN A 525 5.19 14.63 14.47
C GLN A 525 4.81 14.46 15.95
N GLN A 526 5.69 13.83 16.72
CA GLN A 526 5.52 13.66 18.16
C GLN A 526 6.59 14.43 18.93
N PRO A 527 6.27 14.99 20.11
CA PRO A 527 7.28 15.53 20.99
C PRO A 527 8.16 14.41 21.55
N LEU A 528 9.40 14.75 21.91
CA LEU A 528 10.27 13.88 22.69
C LEU A 528 9.92 14.01 24.17
N VAL A 529 9.72 12.87 24.83
CA VAL A 529 9.44 12.73 26.26
C VAL A 529 10.64 12.08 26.95
N HIS A 530 11.01 12.56 28.12
CA HIS A 530 12.10 12.00 28.92
C HIS A 530 11.58 10.88 29.84
N HIS A 531 12.26 9.73 29.82
CA HIS A 531 11.94 8.56 30.63
C HIS A 531 12.96 8.39 31.76
N GLU A 532 12.56 8.74 32.99
CA GLU A 532 13.47 8.74 34.14
C GLU A 532 13.95 7.34 34.52
N ASP A 533 13.08 6.32 34.40
CA ASP A 533 13.42 4.91 34.60
C ASP A 533 14.53 4.43 33.65
N VAL A 534 14.40 4.75 32.36
CA VAL A 534 15.43 4.43 31.36
C VAL A 534 16.73 5.19 31.66
N TRP A 535 16.64 6.45 32.09
CA TRP A 535 17.81 7.22 32.48
C TRP A 535 18.57 6.58 33.64
N GLN A 536 17.88 6.05 34.64
CA GLN A 536 18.53 5.34 35.75
C GLN A 536 19.20 4.04 35.28
N THR A 537 18.59 3.30 34.35
CA THR A 537 19.21 2.12 33.72
C THR A 537 20.51 2.47 33.01
N ILE A 538 20.52 3.55 32.22
CA ILE A 538 21.72 4.04 31.50
C ILE A 538 22.82 4.43 32.48
N LYS A 539 22.50 5.14 33.57
CA LYS A 539 23.48 5.44 34.63
C LYS A 539 24.10 4.18 35.21
N GLY A 540 23.28 3.17 35.52
CA GLY A 540 23.76 1.90 36.03
C GLY A 540 24.66 1.14 35.05
N GLN A 541 24.41 1.25 33.75
CA GLN A 541 25.29 0.69 32.71
C GLN A 541 26.62 1.43 32.62
N LEU A 542 26.61 2.77 32.61
CA LEU A 542 27.83 3.58 32.61
C LEU A 542 28.69 3.30 33.85
N GLN A 543 28.07 3.22 35.02
CA GLN A 543 28.74 2.87 36.27
C GLN A 543 29.38 1.47 36.23
N ARG A 544 28.71 0.48 35.65
CA ARG A 544 29.27 -0.88 35.45
C ARG A 544 30.49 -0.87 34.52
N LEU A 545 30.55 0.08 33.59
CA LEU A 545 31.71 0.31 32.71
C LEU A 545 32.79 1.19 33.36
N GLY A 546 32.60 1.65 34.60
CA GLY A 546 33.52 2.56 35.27
C GLY A 546 33.47 4.01 34.76
N ILE A 547 32.41 4.39 34.04
CA ILE A 547 32.23 5.70 33.41
C ILE A 547 31.26 6.54 34.26
N ALA A 548 31.66 7.76 34.61
CA ALA A 548 30.79 8.71 35.29
C ALA A 548 29.75 9.27 34.31
N PRO A 549 28.43 9.24 34.64
CA PRO A 549 27.40 9.77 33.74
C PRO A 549 27.53 11.27 33.49
N ASP A 550 27.54 11.68 32.23
CA ASP A 550 27.48 13.10 31.81
C ASP A 550 26.02 13.54 31.59
N LYS A 551 25.76 14.84 31.62
CA LYS A 551 24.42 15.40 31.34
C LYS A 551 23.92 15.06 29.94
N ASN A 552 24.81 14.95 28.95
CA ASN A 552 24.44 14.61 27.59
C ASN A 552 23.93 13.17 27.46
N ASN A 553 24.34 12.25 28.35
CA ASN A 553 23.81 10.89 28.35
C ASN A 553 22.31 10.83 28.65
N ALA A 554 21.74 11.82 29.35
CA ALA A 554 20.30 11.87 29.61
C ALA A 554 19.47 11.98 28.33
N ARG A 555 20.06 12.51 27.23
CA ARG A 555 19.40 12.55 25.92
C ARG A 555 19.08 11.15 25.38
N GLN A 556 19.82 10.12 25.79
CA GLN A 556 19.57 8.74 25.39
C GLN A 556 18.27 8.18 25.99
N ALA A 557 17.67 8.88 26.96
CA ALA A 557 16.38 8.56 27.56
C ALA A 557 15.20 9.41 27.01
N LEU A 558 15.41 10.11 25.88
CA LEU A 558 14.36 10.83 25.16
C LEU A 558 13.75 9.94 24.09
N PHE A 559 12.42 9.86 24.02
CA PHE A 559 11.72 9.07 23.01
C PHE A 559 10.46 9.79 22.52
N PRO A 560 9.98 9.54 21.29
CA PRO A 560 8.66 10.01 20.87
C PRO A 560 7.58 9.57 21.85
N GLU A 561 6.57 10.41 22.09
CA GLU A 561 5.53 10.20 23.11
C GLU A 561 4.88 8.80 23.10
N THR A 562 4.64 8.20 21.93
CA THR A 562 4.01 6.88 21.82
C THR A 562 4.99 5.73 21.69
N ALA A 563 6.30 5.98 21.85
CA ALA A 563 7.33 4.98 21.67
C ALA A 563 7.41 4.01 22.86
N LYS A 564 7.68 2.75 22.54
CA LYS A 564 8.03 1.70 23.49
C LYS A 564 9.53 1.47 23.44
N VAL A 565 10.16 1.46 24.60
CA VAL A 565 11.62 1.36 24.72
C VAL A 565 12.07 -0.09 24.56
N LEU A 566 13.16 -0.29 23.82
CA LEU A 566 13.87 -1.57 23.74
C LEU A 566 15.13 -1.47 24.58
N ASP A 567 15.11 -2.16 25.72
CA ASP A 567 16.25 -2.21 26.62
C ASP A 567 17.48 -2.80 25.91
N ASN A 568 18.61 -2.12 26.04
CA ASN A 568 19.88 -2.57 25.50
C ASN A 568 20.77 -3.06 26.66
N PRO A 569 20.76 -4.35 27.04
CA PRO A 569 21.52 -4.82 28.20
C PRO A 569 23.04 -4.76 27.99
N THR A 570 23.52 -4.71 26.75
CA THR A 570 24.94 -4.80 26.36
C THR A 570 25.54 -3.46 25.92
N GLY A 571 24.77 -2.36 25.97
CA GLY A 571 25.21 -1.01 25.63
C GLY A 571 24.38 0.06 26.32
N THR A 572 24.78 1.33 26.19
CA THR A 572 24.11 2.47 26.85
C THR A 572 23.06 3.14 25.98
N ALA A 573 22.94 2.74 24.71
CA ALA A 573 21.99 3.28 23.75
C ALA A 573 20.79 2.34 23.62
N PRO A 574 19.70 2.55 24.37
CA PRO A 574 18.45 1.80 24.19
C PRO A 574 17.85 2.10 22.82
N GLY A 575 17.28 1.06 22.20
CA GLY A 575 16.43 1.20 21.02
C GLY A 575 15.00 1.58 21.40
N PHE A 576 14.14 1.73 20.41
CA PHE A 576 12.71 1.93 20.63
C PHE A 576 11.90 1.55 19.40
N TYR A 577 10.60 1.35 19.56
CA TYR A 577 9.67 1.13 18.46
C TYR A 577 8.34 1.84 18.67
N LEU A 578 7.65 2.16 17.57
CA LEU A 578 6.32 2.78 17.57
C LEU A 578 5.58 2.46 16.28
N SER A 579 4.26 2.62 16.25
CA SER A 579 3.48 2.52 15.01
C SER A 579 3.04 3.91 14.54
N CYS A 580 3.18 4.16 13.25
CA CYS A 580 2.77 5.41 12.61
C CYS A 580 2.32 5.12 11.17
N CYS A 581 1.14 5.61 10.80
CA CYS A 581 0.60 5.50 9.43
C CYS A 581 0.57 4.04 8.90
N GLY A 582 0.24 3.05 9.75
CA GLY A 582 0.22 1.62 9.41
C GLY A 582 1.59 0.92 9.45
N SER A 583 2.69 1.68 9.41
CA SER A 583 4.05 1.17 9.53
C SER A 583 4.44 0.94 10.99
N SER A 584 5.28 -0.07 11.24
CA SER A 584 5.99 -0.28 12.50
C SER A 584 7.42 0.23 12.35
N LEU A 585 7.83 1.20 13.14
CA LEU A 585 9.19 1.74 13.14
C LEU A 585 9.97 1.12 14.29
N VAL A 586 11.17 0.62 14.02
CA VAL A 586 12.07 0.04 15.02
C VAL A 586 13.43 0.70 14.86
N VAL A 587 13.89 1.32 15.94
CA VAL A 587 15.13 2.12 15.96
C VAL A 587 16.13 1.42 16.87
N LEU A 588 17.29 1.11 16.29
CA LEU A 588 18.32 0.24 16.83
C LEU A 588 19.64 1.01 17.00
N PRO A 589 20.49 0.61 17.95
CA PRO A 589 21.81 1.20 18.13
C PRO A 589 22.74 0.88 16.95
N GLY A 590 23.77 1.69 16.74
CA GLY A 590 24.71 1.52 15.61
C GLY A 590 25.59 0.26 15.65
N PRO A 591 26.14 -0.19 16.81
CA PRO A 591 26.96 -1.39 16.87
C PRO A 591 26.22 -2.65 16.39
N PRO A 592 26.73 -3.40 15.38
CA PRO A 592 25.96 -4.46 14.72
C PRO A 592 25.44 -5.58 15.61
N THR A 593 26.27 -6.04 16.54
CA THR A 593 25.88 -7.10 17.48
C THR A 593 24.74 -6.67 18.41
N GLN A 594 24.72 -5.39 18.81
CA GLN A 594 23.64 -4.84 19.63
C GLN A 594 22.37 -4.64 18.78
N ALA A 595 22.51 -4.08 17.58
CA ALA A 595 21.39 -3.86 16.66
C ALA A 595 20.65 -5.17 16.36
N LEU A 596 21.39 -6.21 15.96
CA LEU A 596 20.83 -7.52 15.62
C LEU A 596 20.14 -8.16 16.83
N SER A 597 20.74 -8.09 18.01
CA SER A 597 20.14 -8.63 19.23
C SER A 597 18.80 -7.97 19.59
N LEU A 598 18.70 -6.64 19.44
CA LEU A 598 17.46 -5.91 19.71
C LEU A 598 16.41 -6.17 18.63
N LEU A 599 16.82 -6.32 17.36
CA LEU A 599 15.91 -6.70 16.28
C LEU A 599 15.30 -8.08 16.53
N GLU A 600 16.10 -9.09 16.84
CA GLU A 600 15.58 -10.45 17.09
C GLU A 600 14.61 -10.45 18.28
N TYR A 601 14.94 -9.72 19.36
CA TYR A 601 14.02 -9.55 20.49
C TYR A 601 12.69 -8.93 20.05
N TYR A 602 12.72 -7.85 19.25
CA TYR A 602 11.52 -7.22 18.71
C TYR A 602 10.72 -8.17 17.81
N LEU A 603 11.38 -8.93 16.92
CA LEU A 603 10.69 -9.86 16.02
C LEU A 603 10.05 -11.05 16.76
N GLU A 604 10.55 -11.39 17.94
CA GLU A 604 9.98 -12.45 18.81
C GLU A 604 8.85 -11.95 19.73
N HIS A 605 9.01 -10.75 20.30
CA HIS A 605 8.16 -10.24 21.39
C HIS A 605 7.30 -9.04 20.99
N GLY A 606 7.49 -8.51 19.78
CA GLY A 606 6.75 -7.38 19.25
C GLY A 606 5.26 -7.68 19.07
N GLU A 607 4.47 -6.62 18.89
CA GLU A 607 3.01 -6.74 18.76
C GLU A 607 2.59 -7.47 17.49
N LYS A 608 3.33 -7.26 16.39
CA LYS A 608 3.13 -7.97 15.13
C LYS A 608 3.90 -9.29 15.17
N LYS A 609 3.21 -10.40 14.88
CA LYS A 609 3.85 -11.71 14.71
C LYS A 609 4.36 -11.86 13.28
N TYR A 610 5.68 -12.00 13.14
CA TYR A 610 6.34 -12.31 11.88
C TYR A 610 6.58 -13.81 11.80
N SER A 611 5.83 -14.51 10.94
CA SER A 611 5.94 -15.96 10.79
C SER A 611 7.31 -16.35 10.23
N SER A 612 7.98 -17.31 10.87
CA SER A 612 9.16 -17.93 10.27
C SER A 612 8.78 -18.58 8.93
N LEU A 613 9.50 -18.23 7.87
CA LEU A 613 9.40 -18.98 6.63
C LEU A 613 10.17 -20.28 6.73
N SER A 614 9.52 -21.36 6.35
CA SER A 614 10.22 -22.49 5.77
C SER A 614 10.04 -22.39 4.26
N ARG A 615 11.06 -21.95 3.52
CA ARG A 615 11.08 -22.00 2.05
C ARG A 615 11.83 -23.25 1.62
N ALA A 616 11.30 -23.96 0.64
CA ALA A 616 12.11 -24.92 -0.10
C ALA A 616 13.07 -24.13 -1.01
N GLU A 617 14.36 -24.31 -0.80
CA GLU A 617 15.41 -23.69 -1.61
C GLU A 617 16.24 -24.77 -2.29
N TYR A 618 16.45 -24.61 -3.58
CA TYR A 618 17.31 -25.47 -4.39
C TYR A 618 18.35 -24.59 -5.07
N ALA A 619 19.59 -25.05 -5.10
CA ALA A 619 20.68 -24.33 -5.75
C ALA A 619 21.49 -25.30 -6.60
N TRP A 620 21.95 -24.85 -7.75
CA TRP A 620 22.93 -25.55 -8.56
C TRP A 620 24.03 -24.60 -9.01
N THR A 621 25.27 -25.05 -8.93
CA THR A 621 26.42 -24.34 -9.49
C THR A 621 26.79 -24.99 -10.81
N LEU A 622 26.86 -24.20 -11.89
CA LEU A 622 27.26 -24.64 -13.21
C LEU A 622 28.49 -23.87 -13.69
N ILE A 623 29.33 -24.50 -14.52
CA ILE A 623 30.54 -23.89 -15.08
C ILE A 623 30.65 -24.19 -16.58
N GLY A 624 31.12 -23.22 -17.37
CA GLY A 624 31.38 -23.43 -18.80
C GLY A 624 30.12 -23.43 -19.70
N ILE A 625 29.01 -22.91 -19.20
CA ILE A 625 27.75 -22.70 -19.92
C ILE A 625 27.28 -21.26 -19.67
N ASP A 626 26.63 -20.65 -20.66
CA ASP A 626 26.10 -19.29 -20.53
C ASP A 626 24.76 -19.26 -19.77
N GLU A 627 24.51 -18.15 -19.09
CA GLU A 627 23.31 -17.94 -18.27
C GLU A 627 22.01 -18.03 -19.10
N SER A 628 22.02 -17.53 -20.34
CA SER A 628 20.82 -17.48 -21.19
C SER A 628 20.34 -18.86 -21.60
N THR A 629 21.26 -19.77 -21.92
CA THR A 629 20.95 -21.18 -22.22
C THR A 629 20.29 -21.86 -21.03
N ILE A 630 20.82 -21.64 -19.82
CA ILE A 630 20.25 -22.21 -18.60
C ILE A 630 18.87 -21.62 -18.30
N ALA A 631 18.76 -20.29 -18.31
CA ALA A 631 17.52 -19.58 -18.02
C ALA A 631 16.40 -20.00 -18.97
N HIS A 632 16.68 -20.10 -20.27
CA HIS A 632 15.70 -20.54 -21.25
C HIS A 632 15.14 -21.95 -20.97
N TRP A 633 15.99 -22.88 -20.52
CA TRP A 633 15.54 -24.22 -20.14
C TRP A 633 14.73 -24.19 -18.84
N VAL A 634 15.25 -23.53 -17.80
CA VAL A 634 14.63 -23.45 -16.47
C VAL A 634 13.28 -22.74 -16.55
N ASP A 635 13.18 -21.64 -17.28
CA ASP A 635 11.94 -20.87 -17.41
C ASP A 635 10.82 -21.68 -18.06
N ARG A 636 11.16 -22.56 -19.02
CA ARG A 636 10.21 -23.46 -19.68
C ARG A 636 9.78 -24.61 -18.77
N HIS A 637 10.74 -25.33 -18.17
CA HIS A 637 10.44 -26.57 -17.44
C HIS A 637 9.84 -26.31 -16.06
N PHE A 638 10.13 -25.16 -15.44
CA PHE A 638 9.57 -24.73 -14.16
C PHE A 638 8.45 -23.69 -14.31
N ALA A 639 7.86 -23.53 -15.52
CA ALA A 639 6.86 -22.50 -15.79
C ALA A 639 5.60 -22.56 -14.89
N ASN A 640 5.22 -23.78 -14.49
CA ASN A 640 4.02 -24.04 -13.69
C ASN A 640 4.32 -24.30 -12.20
N GLU A 641 5.59 -24.20 -11.80
CA GLU A 641 6.01 -24.47 -10.43
C GLU A 641 6.00 -23.20 -9.58
N PRO A 642 5.60 -23.26 -8.29
CA PRO A 642 5.48 -22.09 -7.41
C PRO A 642 6.84 -21.65 -6.84
N PHE A 643 7.85 -21.54 -7.70
CA PHE A 643 9.23 -21.18 -7.36
C PHE A 643 9.67 -19.92 -8.12
N GLU A 644 10.27 -18.98 -7.39
CA GLU A 644 11.04 -17.90 -8.02
C GLU A 644 12.35 -18.46 -8.56
N ARG A 645 12.73 -18.02 -9.75
CA ARG A 645 13.92 -18.47 -10.48
C ARG A 645 14.94 -17.34 -10.48
N HIS A 646 16.09 -17.61 -9.89
CA HIS A 646 17.19 -16.65 -9.77
C HIS A 646 18.41 -17.21 -10.48
N PHE A 647 19.03 -16.37 -11.30
CA PHE A 647 20.25 -16.69 -12.04
C PHE A 647 21.31 -15.66 -11.64
N LEU A 648 22.50 -16.14 -11.28
CA LEU A 648 23.60 -15.27 -10.91
C LEU A 648 24.87 -15.73 -11.64
N TRP A 649 25.28 -14.95 -12.63
CA TRP A 649 26.61 -15.08 -13.21
C TRP A 649 27.68 -14.58 -12.23
N LYS A 650 28.54 -15.50 -11.80
CA LYS A 650 29.72 -15.25 -10.97
C LYS A 650 30.89 -15.99 -11.57
N SER A 651 31.58 -15.34 -12.53
CA SER A 651 32.68 -15.94 -13.29
C SER A 651 33.61 -16.82 -12.44
N PRO A 652 33.87 -18.08 -12.86
CA PRO A 652 33.44 -18.73 -14.10
C PRO A 652 32.07 -19.42 -14.06
N TYR A 653 31.29 -19.22 -12.98
CA TYR A 653 30.07 -19.95 -12.70
C TYR A 653 28.78 -19.22 -13.12
N VAL A 654 27.74 -20.02 -13.36
CA VAL A 654 26.35 -19.59 -13.29
C VAL A 654 25.70 -20.33 -12.13
N LEU A 655 25.14 -19.57 -11.19
CA LEU A 655 24.35 -20.12 -10.08
C LEU A 655 22.88 -20.06 -10.46
N VAL A 656 22.20 -21.20 -10.30
CA VAL A 656 20.74 -21.30 -10.44
C VAL A 656 20.17 -21.50 -9.05
N GLN A 657 19.22 -20.66 -8.64
CA GLN A 657 18.50 -20.83 -7.39
C GLN A 657 16.99 -20.85 -7.64
N LEU A 658 16.30 -21.85 -7.09
CA LEU A 658 14.85 -21.92 -7.04
C LEU A 658 14.40 -21.70 -5.60
N ILE A 659 13.57 -20.69 -5.38
CA ILE A 659 13.08 -20.30 -4.06
C ILE A 659 11.56 -20.45 -4.03
N GLY A 660 11.07 -21.41 -3.25
CA GLY A 660 9.64 -21.71 -3.13
C GLY A 660 8.90 -20.69 -2.27
N GLN A 661 7.63 -20.43 -2.60
CA GLN A 661 6.74 -19.59 -1.78
C GLN A 661 6.24 -20.30 -0.51
N SER A 662 6.47 -21.61 -0.37
CA SER A 662 6.12 -22.44 0.79
C SER A 662 7.19 -23.49 1.07
N SER A 663 7.00 -24.29 2.12
CA SER A 663 7.87 -25.43 2.46
C SER A 663 7.64 -26.65 1.57
N THR A 664 6.76 -26.54 0.57
CA THR A 664 6.46 -27.64 -0.35
C THR A 664 7.72 -27.95 -1.17
N PRO A 665 8.24 -29.18 -1.13
CA PRO A 665 9.43 -29.52 -1.87
C PRO A 665 9.16 -29.55 -3.37
N LEU A 666 10.17 -29.21 -4.16
CA LEU A 666 10.16 -29.40 -5.61
C LEU A 666 10.03 -30.90 -5.92
N ALA A 667 9.25 -31.22 -6.95
CA ALA A 667 9.05 -32.59 -7.35
C ALA A 667 10.39 -33.25 -7.73
N PRO A 668 10.74 -34.44 -7.19
CA PRO A 668 12.06 -35.04 -7.40
C PRO A 668 12.44 -35.25 -8.87
N HIS A 669 11.47 -35.55 -9.74
CA HIS A 669 11.71 -35.74 -11.17
C HIS A 669 12.23 -34.47 -11.86
N LEU A 670 11.81 -33.27 -11.45
CA LEU A 670 12.28 -32.02 -12.04
C LEU A 670 13.74 -31.72 -11.66
N ILE A 671 14.12 -32.09 -10.44
CA ILE A 671 15.52 -32.02 -9.98
C ILE A 671 16.38 -32.96 -10.83
N GLU A 672 15.93 -34.20 -11.03
CA GLU A 672 16.64 -35.18 -11.84
C GLU A 672 16.73 -34.74 -13.32
N GLU A 673 15.65 -34.19 -13.89
CA GLU A 673 15.65 -33.66 -15.25
C GLU A 673 16.66 -32.52 -15.43
N PHE A 674 16.68 -31.56 -14.50
CA PHE A 674 17.66 -30.46 -14.52
C PHE A 674 19.08 -31.00 -14.50
N GLU A 675 19.37 -31.90 -13.55
CA GLU A 675 20.73 -32.40 -13.36
C GLU A 675 21.19 -33.31 -14.48
N ASN A 676 20.29 -34.10 -15.07
CA ASN A 676 20.61 -34.92 -16.24
C ASN A 676 20.86 -34.05 -17.46
N HIS A 677 20.07 -33.00 -17.67
CA HIS A 677 20.24 -32.07 -18.79
C HIS A 677 21.56 -31.29 -18.69
N PHE A 678 21.86 -30.78 -17.49
CA PHE A 678 23.04 -29.94 -17.25
C PHE A 678 24.25 -30.69 -16.69
N HIS A 679 24.21 -32.02 -16.63
CA HIS A 679 25.32 -32.85 -16.14
C HIS A 679 26.69 -32.44 -16.71
N PRO A 680 26.86 -32.11 -18.00
CA PRO A 680 28.17 -31.74 -18.55
C PRO A 680 28.79 -30.46 -17.95
N TYR A 681 28.00 -29.68 -17.20
CA TYR A 681 28.36 -28.38 -16.64
C TYR A 681 28.16 -28.31 -15.12
N LEU A 682 27.52 -29.31 -14.51
CA LEU A 682 27.06 -29.28 -13.12
C LEU A 682 28.18 -29.53 -12.11
N VAL A 683 28.53 -28.51 -11.34
CA VAL A 683 29.55 -28.56 -10.28
C VAL A 683 29.01 -29.15 -8.98
N GLY A 684 27.78 -28.80 -8.58
CA GLY A 684 27.17 -29.25 -7.33
C GLY A 684 25.73 -28.75 -7.14
N ARG A 685 25.05 -29.30 -6.13
CA ARG A 685 23.66 -28.99 -5.71
C ARG A 685 23.61 -27.92 -4.62
N GLU A 686 24.58 -27.01 -4.63
CA GLU A 686 24.76 -25.96 -3.65
C GLU A 686 25.59 -24.83 -4.26
N VAL A 687 25.66 -23.68 -3.58
CA VAL A 687 26.56 -22.58 -3.96
C VAL A 687 27.99 -22.94 -3.55
N THR A 688 28.80 -23.36 -4.51
CA THR A 688 30.17 -23.88 -4.28
C THR A 688 31.11 -23.49 -5.43
N THR A 689 32.38 -23.87 -5.34
CA THR A 689 33.31 -23.84 -6.48
C THR A 689 33.77 -25.26 -6.84
N ALA A 690 34.30 -25.43 -8.05
CA ALA A 690 34.81 -26.71 -8.54
C ALA A 690 36.02 -27.14 -7.71
N TYR A 691 36.91 -26.20 -7.38
CA TYR A 691 38.03 -26.43 -6.48
C TYR A 691 37.59 -26.94 -5.11
N LYS A 692 36.59 -26.30 -4.47
CA LYS A 692 36.06 -26.75 -3.16
C LYS A 692 35.44 -28.14 -3.23
N GLN A 693 34.64 -28.42 -4.26
CA GLN A 693 34.02 -29.74 -4.46
C GLN A 693 35.06 -30.83 -4.69
N LEU A 694 36.13 -30.51 -5.43
CA LEU A 694 37.23 -31.43 -5.68
C LEU A 694 38.03 -31.70 -4.41
N ALA A 695 38.33 -30.68 -3.61
CA ALA A 695 39.08 -30.81 -2.36
C ALA A 695 38.36 -31.67 -1.29
N MET A 696 37.04 -31.83 -1.39
CA MET A 696 36.27 -32.76 -0.54
C MET A 696 36.43 -34.22 -0.97
N ARG A 697 36.88 -34.50 -2.20
CA ARG A 697 36.90 -35.84 -2.81
C ARG A 697 38.29 -36.37 -3.10
N ALA A 698 39.26 -35.50 -3.41
CA ALA A 698 40.62 -35.91 -3.76
C ALA A 698 41.66 -34.86 -3.37
N GLU A 699 42.87 -35.34 -3.06
CA GLU A 699 44.05 -34.50 -2.91
C GLU A 699 44.77 -34.37 -4.26
N VAL A 700 44.68 -33.19 -4.87
CA VAL A 700 45.25 -32.94 -6.19
C VAL A 700 46.64 -32.32 -6.10
N HIS A 701 47.60 -32.97 -6.73
CA HIS A 701 48.96 -32.49 -6.93
C HIS A 701 49.10 -31.98 -8.37
N TRP A 702 49.10 -30.66 -8.51
CA TRP A 702 49.25 -29.99 -9.80
C TRP A 702 50.71 -30.06 -10.29
N SER A 703 50.94 -30.68 -11.44
CA SER A 703 52.21 -30.74 -12.15
C SER A 703 52.16 -29.78 -13.34
N ILE A 704 52.85 -28.65 -13.25
CA ILE A 704 52.80 -27.58 -14.25
C ILE A 704 54.21 -27.28 -14.74
N HIS A 705 54.44 -27.45 -16.05
CA HIS A 705 55.74 -27.24 -16.67
C HIS A 705 56.07 -25.76 -16.91
N ASP A 706 55.05 -24.89 -16.99
CA ASP A 706 55.20 -23.43 -17.12
C ASP A 706 55.24 -22.76 -15.73
N PRO A 707 56.37 -22.16 -15.30
CA PRO A 707 56.50 -21.51 -14.00
C PRO A 707 55.58 -20.30 -13.82
N GLN A 708 55.22 -19.59 -14.90
CA GLN A 708 54.30 -18.47 -14.81
C GLN A 708 52.85 -18.91 -14.66
N LEU A 709 52.50 -20.09 -15.15
CA LEU A 709 51.17 -20.66 -14.95
C LEU A 709 51.01 -21.19 -13.52
N LEU A 710 52.08 -21.76 -12.95
CA LEU A 710 52.09 -22.32 -11.60
C LEU A 710 51.62 -21.32 -10.52
N LYS A 711 51.86 -20.01 -10.70
CA LYS A 711 51.46 -18.95 -9.75
C LYS A 711 49.94 -18.87 -9.52
N TYR A 712 49.14 -19.40 -10.44
CA TYR A 712 47.68 -19.39 -10.39
C TYR A 712 47.07 -20.65 -9.76
N PHE A 713 47.89 -21.63 -9.38
CA PHE A 713 47.42 -22.89 -8.81
C PHE A 713 47.86 -23.00 -7.36
N HIS A 714 46.90 -22.83 -6.45
CA HIS A 714 47.16 -22.94 -5.01
C HIS A 714 47.28 -24.41 -4.56
N ALA A 715 48.23 -24.66 -3.65
CA ALA A 715 48.41 -25.95 -2.99
C ALA A 715 47.13 -26.35 -2.23
N PRO A 716 46.77 -27.64 -2.17
CA PRO A 716 45.55 -28.10 -1.50
C PRO A 716 45.55 -27.70 -0.02
N GLU A 717 44.39 -27.26 0.49
CA GLU A 717 44.16 -27.16 1.93
C GLU A 717 44.27 -28.56 2.55
N LYS A 718 45.11 -28.73 3.58
CA LYS A 718 45.30 -30.03 4.26
C LYS A 718 43.99 -30.47 4.91
N ASN A 719 43.32 -31.45 4.32
CA ASN A 719 42.16 -32.09 4.92
C ASN A 719 42.58 -33.26 5.83
N ALA A 720 41.92 -33.43 6.97
CA ALA A 720 42.29 -34.43 7.99
C ALA A 720 41.91 -35.89 7.65
N LYS A 721 41.42 -36.17 6.44
CA LYS A 721 40.93 -37.49 5.99
C LYS A 721 41.85 -38.09 4.92
N SER A 722 42.00 -39.42 4.89
CA SER A 722 42.73 -40.14 3.84
C SER A 722 41.96 -40.10 2.51
N LEU A 723 42.10 -39.01 1.76
CA LEU A 723 41.53 -38.86 0.43
C LEU A 723 42.45 -39.48 -0.64
N PRO A 724 41.92 -39.93 -1.80
CA PRO A 724 42.73 -40.39 -2.91
C PRO A 724 43.62 -39.26 -3.45
N GLN A 725 44.89 -39.57 -3.69
CA GLN A 725 45.86 -38.63 -4.25
C GLN A 725 45.89 -38.73 -5.77
N LEU A 726 45.70 -37.59 -6.45
CA LEU A 726 45.70 -37.48 -7.90
C LEU A 726 46.88 -36.62 -8.35
N ALA A 727 47.72 -37.15 -9.23
CA ALA A 727 48.73 -36.37 -9.93
C ALA A 727 48.15 -35.87 -11.25
N VAL A 728 48.15 -34.56 -11.45
CA VAL A 728 47.44 -33.89 -12.53
C VAL A 728 48.37 -32.95 -13.27
N GLU A 729 48.68 -33.25 -14.52
CA GLU A 729 49.43 -32.36 -15.41
C GLU A 729 48.48 -31.33 -16.03
N VAL A 730 48.86 -30.05 -16.05
CA VAL A 730 48.05 -28.96 -16.63
C VAL A 730 48.85 -28.21 -17.68
N ARG A 731 48.21 -27.99 -18.84
CA ARG A 731 48.74 -27.17 -19.95
C ARG A 731 47.73 -26.12 -20.37
N LEU A 732 48.21 -24.98 -20.85
CA LEU A 732 47.38 -23.86 -21.30
C LEU A 732 47.80 -23.44 -22.72
N SER A 733 46.81 -23.23 -23.59
CA SER A 733 47.01 -22.74 -24.96
C SER A 733 46.03 -21.60 -25.27
N PRO A 734 46.49 -20.42 -25.74
CA PRO A 734 47.89 -19.95 -25.79
C PRO A 734 48.56 -19.93 -24.40
N SER A 735 49.89 -19.75 -24.36
CA SER A 735 50.62 -19.66 -23.08
C SER A 735 50.12 -18.50 -22.22
N ILE A 736 50.28 -18.61 -20.90
CA ILE A 736 49.82 -17.57 -19.96
C ILE A 736 50.45 -16.21 -20.25
N GLU A 737 51.73 -16.18 -20.65
CA GLU A 737 52.43 -14.97 -21.07
C GLU A 737 51.76 -14.32 -22.29
N THR A 738 51.35 -15.13 -23.27
CA THR A 738 50.64 -14.65 -24.46
C THR A 738 49.31 -14.01 -24.06
N LEU A 739 48.55 -14.64 -23.16
CA LEU A 739 47.25 -14.14 -22.70
C LEU A 739 47.40 -12.86 -21.86
N GLU A 740 48.47 -12.74 -21.06
CA GLU A 740 48.79 -11.54 -20.29
C GLU A 740 49.27 -10.36 -21.17
N GLN A 741 49.84 -10.64 -22.35
CA GLN A 741 50.37 -9.62 -23.28
C GLN A 741 49.39 -9.16 -24.37
N GLN A 742 48.26 -9.84 -24.59
CA GLN A 742 47.23 -9.43 -25.54
C GLN A 742 46.72 -7.98 -25.30
N GLN A 743 46.25 -7.27 -26.32
CA GLN A 743 45.64 -5.94 -26.10
C GLN A 743 44.17 -6.04 -25.68
N GLU A 744 43.48 -7.11 -26.10
CA GLU A 744 42.08 -7.35 -25.77
C GLU A 744 41.93 -7.86 -24.34
N SER A 745 40.92 -7.35 -23.63
CA SER A 745 40.62 -7.74 -22.24
C SER A 745 39.74 -8.98 -22.13
N LEU A 746 39.20 -9.46 -23.26
CA LEU A 746 38.32 -10.63 -23.41
C LEU A 746 38.97 -11.59 -24.39
N GLY A 747 38.97 -12.89 -24.07
CA GLY A 747 39.56 -13.89 -24.95
C GLY A 747 39.09 -15.29 -24.63
N HIS A 748 39.62 -16.26 -25.36
CA HIS A 748 39.45 -17.69 -25.11
C HIS A 748 40.80 -18.33 -24.82
N ALA A 749 40.81 -19.28 -23.89
CA ALA A 749 41.97 -20.12 -23.64
C ALA A 749 41.51 -21.57 -23.54
N THR A 750 42.37 -22.49 -23.95
CA THR A 750 42.17 -23.93 -23.82
C THR A 750 43.06 -24.42 -22.70
N ILE A 751 42.45 -24.97 -21.64
CA ILE A 751 43.16 -25.69 -20.60
C ILE A 751 43.05 -27.18 -20.86
N THR A 752 44.18 -27.86 -20.77
CA THR A 752 44.30 -29.30 -20.96
C THR A 752 44.77 -29.90 -19.66
N VAL A 753 44.10 -30.96 -19.22
CA VAL A 753 44.34 -31.65 -17.95
C VAL A 753 44.56 -33.14 -18.22
N GLN A 754 45.66 -33.66 -17.70
CA GLN A 754 46.04 -35.06 -17.83
C GLN A 754 46.19 -35.67 -16.43
N ILE A 755 45.29 -36.58 -16.08
CA ILE A 755 45.36 -37.34 -14.82
C ILE A 755 46.14 -38.63 -15.10
N LYS A 756 47.03 -39.02 -14.19
CA LYS A 756 47.75 -40.30 -14.29
C LYS A 756 46.76 -41.46 -14.41
N ASP A 757 46.93 -42.32 -15.41
CA ASP A 757 46.08 -43.49 -15.74
C ASP A 757 44.70 -43.19 -16.36
N TYR A 758 44.45 -41.95 -16.81
CA TYR A 758 43.24 -41.57 -17.56
C TYR A 758 43.59 -40.90 -18.90
N ASP A 759 42.62 -40.79 -19.81
CA ASP A 759 42.77 -40.01 -21.04
C ASP A 759 42.88 -38.50 -20.74
N GLU A 760 43.53 -37.78 -21.67
CA GLU A 760 43.59 -36.32 -21.68
C GLU A 760 42.19 -35.70 -21.85
N ASP A 761 41.88 -34.67 -21.07
CA ASP A 761 40.67 -33.85 -21.26
C ASP A 761 41.07 -32.39 -21.47
N GLN A 762 40.29 -31.67 -22.29
CA GLN A 762 40.55 -30.28 -22.61
C GLN A 762 39.26 -29.46 -22.67
N LEU A 763 39.35 -28.22 -22.23
CA LEU A 763 38.22 -27.28 -22.23
C LEU A 763 38.69 -25.92 -22.73
N THR A 764 38.01 -25.43 -23.76
CA THR A 764 38.12 -24.03 -24.18
C THR A 764 37.11 -23.20 -23.39
N PHE A 765 37.58 -22.17 -22.72
CA PHE A 765 36.75 -21.30 -21.89
C PHE A 765 37.00 -19.81 -22.20
N PRO A 766 35.97 -18.97 -22.05
CA PRO A 766 36.12 -17.53 -22.13
C PRO A 766 36.76 -17.00 -20.85
N TYR A 767 37.56 -15.94 -20.97
CA TYR A 767 38.13 -15.26 -19.82
C TYR A 767 38.10 -13.74 -20.01
N THR A 768 38.11 -13.02 -18.88
CA THR A 768 38.51 -11.61 -18.84
C THR A 768 39.88 -11.52 -18.18
N ARG A 769 40.77 -10.67 -18.69
CA ARG A 769 42.14 -10.56 -18.13
C ARG A 769 42.17 -10.35 -16.60
N PRO A 770 41.33 -9.49 -15.98
CA PRO A 770 41.33 -9.31 -14.53
C PRO A 770 40.98 -10.58 -13.74
N LEU A 771 40.24 -11.51 -14.34
CA LEU A 771 39.78 -12.74 -13.70
C LEU A 771 40.54 -13.99 -14.18
N LEU A 772 41.47 -13.85 -15.14
CA LEU A 772 42.19 -14.97 -15.74
C LEU A 772 42.83 -15.88 -14.68
N GLY A 773 43.52 -15.29 -13.71
CA GLY A 773 44.13 -16.03 -12.61
C GLY A 773 43.12 -16.77 -11.71
N VAL A 774 41.92 -16.20 -11.53
CA VAL A 774 40.85 -16.79 -10.71
C VAL A 774 40.19 -17.96 -11.42
N VAL A 775 39.96 -17.85 -12.73
CA VAL A 775 39.20 -18.87 -13.49
C VAL A 775 40.05 -20.08 -13.88
N LEU A 776 41.37 -19.92 -14.05
CA LEU A 776 42.27 -20.99 -14.50
C LEU A 776 42.22 -22.23 -13.60
N GLN A 777 42.39 -22.03 -12.29
CA GLN A 777 42.35 -23.12 -11.33
C GLN A 777 40.96 -23.76 -11.26
N GLU A 778 39.91 -22.98 -11.38
CA GLU A 778 38.53 -23.47 -11.30
C GLU A 778 38.14 -24.33 -12.52
N TYR A 779 38.55 -23.96 -13.74
CA TYR A 779 38.34 -24.79 -14.93
C TYR A 779 39.19 -26.07 -14.91
N ALA A 780 40.43 -26.00 -14.42
CA ALA A 780 41.25 -27.19 -14.22
C ALA A 780 40.62 -28.13 -13.19
N ALA A 781 40.19 -27.59 -12.06
CA ALA A 781 39.52 -28.35 -11.00
C ALA A 781 38.21 -28.97 -11.51
N TRP A 782 37.47 -28.26 -12.36
CA TRP A 782 36.25 -28.78 -12.97
C TRP A 782 36.52 -30.00 -13.85
N LEU A 783 37.53 -29.95 -14.72
CA LEU A 783 37.91 -31.10 -15.58
C LEU A 783 38.25 -32.33 -14.73
N VAL A 784 39.02 -32.15 -13.66
CA VAL A 784 39.34 -33.25 -12.73
C VAL A 784 38.09 -33.75 -12.00
N LEU A 785 37.27 -32.85 -11.45
CA LEU A 785 36.06 -33.19 -10.71
C LEU A 785 35.07 -33.98 -11.57
N LYS A 786 34.85 -33.54 -12.81
CA LYS A 786 33.98 -34.21 -13.79
C LYS A 786 34.40 -35.68 -13.98
N ARG A 787 35.71 -35.95 -14.04
CA ARG A 787 36.26 -37.30 -14.19
C ARG A 787 36.10 -38.13 -12.91
N VAL A 788 36.35 -37.54 -11.74
CA VAL A 788 36.14 -38.19 -10.44
C VAL A 788 34.67 -38.62 -10.28
N LEU A 789 33.72 -37.72 -10.57
CA LEU A 789 32.28 -37.99 -10.50
C LEU A 789 31.82 -39.08 -11.48
N GLN A 790 32.39 -39.13 -12.69
CA GLN A 790 32.12 -40.21 -13.65
C GLN A 790 32.59 -41.58 -13.13
N THR A 791 33.75 -41.61 -12.47
CA THR A 791 34.33 -42.85 -11.95
C THR A 791 33.54 -43.37 -10.73
N GLU A 792 32.99 -42.47 -9.92
CA GLU A 792 32.12 -42.80 -8.78
C GLU A 792 30.75 -43.35 -9.22
N LYS A 793 30.15 -42.86 -10.32
CA LYS A 793 28.90 -43.40 -10.86
C LYS A 793 29.03 -44.78 -11.52
N SER A 794 30.24 -45.16 -11.94
CA SER A 794 30.54 -46.48 -12.53
C SER A 794 30.92 -47.56 -11.51
N LYS A 795 31.05 -47.20 -10.23
CA LYS A 795 31.22 -48.13 -9.09
C LYS A 795 29.91 -48.27 -8.35
#